data_AF-A0A661IFT4-F1
#
_entry.id   AF-A0A661IFT4-F1
#
_cell.length_a   1.000
_cell.length_b   1.000
_cell.length_c   1.000
_cell.angle_alpha   90.00
_cell.angle_beta   90.00
_cell.angle_gamma   90.00
#
_symmetry.space_group_name_H-M   'P 1'
#
loop_
_entity.id
_entity.type
_entity.pdbx_description
1 polymer ?
#
loop_
_entity_poly.entity_id
_entity_poly.type
_entity_poly.pdbx_seq_one_letter_code
_entity_poly.pdbx_strand_id
1 'polypeptide(L)'
;MNKKKFDYNIFLQPPEEKVSIGSIVIKQNIDIFKSLYAKVKTPTDKVPNLTKEFLDSLKIELSTDLSKTDRVSVHNIHIYGGPGVGKTTLARTIGYHITKIYGIENVCCIESNFLPTAVESIDPSKKIFVLHIDDPMAEQDAREPMSEGVRAAGRYFNEIRHIIARKIIEHKLKTYLETDELPDRLQKLIRLEAWEELREEFPPQVIFANAIIFTIFGPQTPEIDQRLHQSKLWDIYKGLGSLDEKRKKRLEDTLGKRYMELLGRYERLWRHGYKKYQSYSIIVDPLTNRKGLLIMYPKPSPFTRVEKGEEHAIGEIKEISTRADKWAEYIYHNRFSLNPAYNVFNTQQMRYMSLRNFLRDILRYDYNPIEERKLSTDERAFLKKMLKHVGILDDRIVKYYSSQSEDEKIQTIANYIVEKLEEHNLKPKGELAKQLMRAIARKAFKGEDLLNKTGIWKKIQDEVILQWFEKHPDDFISQVQKESKTEIAPAVSEKTIERATETKQTDDRKVKAEFNLELMDLINSIVEKDPSKQSYAKIYILTEGLQGEKLRHKDIAEESLELLGEQITVETSKWRKKKFAGLLAREMGFAFEMWLQKIISEGFEIKNVLENVVEVQRFGGTSEPDLVCRHADGSYTVISAKCLYSSRSETFDRNDFLPEIRYLEKLQNAGHDARLLIIYRNLGIPGLLAYREFKNPDDIPPNITFAPSEANKVFFEKNVKKLK
;
A
#
# COMPACT_ATOMS: atom_id res chain seq x y z
N MET A 1 24.85 62.86 0.86
CA MET A 1 24.16 61.61 1.26
C MET A 1 24.71 60.46 0.41
N ASN A 2 25.49 59.57 1.01
CA ASN A 2 26.22 58.52 0.31
C ASN A 2 25.29 57.36 -0.10
N LYS A 3 25.18 57.11 -1.41
CA LYS A 3 24.67 55.86 -1.98
C LYS A 3 25.67 54.75 -1.64
N LYS A 4 25.33 53.89 -0.68
CA LYS A 4 26.08 52.65 -0.46
C LYS A 4 25.88 51.76 -1.70
N LYS A 5 26.96 51.60 -2.49
CA LYS A 5 27.08 50.51 -3.47
C LYS A 5 26.88 49.19 -2.71
N PHE A 6 25.91 48.41 -3.15
CA PHE A 6 25.71 47.04 -2.69
C PHE A 6 26.91 46.22 -3.18
N ASP A 7 27.78 45.80 -2.26
CA ASP A 7 28.97 45.01 -2.59
C ASP A 7 28.56 43.54 -2.76
N TYR A 8 28.42 43.10 -4.02
CA TYR A 8 27.98 41.76 -4.39
C TYR A 8 29.03 40.65 -4.11
N ASN A 9 30.18 40.99 -3.51
CA ASN A 9 31.22 40.02 -3.16
C ASN A 9 30.96 39.23 -1.87
N ILE A 10 29.89 39.53 -1.12
CA ILE A 10 29.54 38.81 0.12
C ILE A 10 29.01 37.38 -0.15
N PHE A 11 28.65 37.04 -1.40
CA PHE A 11 28.09 35.71 -1.74
C PHE A 11 29.13 34.64 -2.16
N LEU A 12 30.42 34.93 -2.05
CA LEU A 12 31.51 33.98 -2.36
C LEU A 12 32.24 33.44 -1.13
N GLN A 13 31.90 33.90 0.08
CA GLN A 13 32.36 33.27 1.32
C GLN A 13 31.26 32.39 1.91
N PRO A 14 31.59 31.20 2.46
CA PRO A 14 30.61 30.40 3.19
C PRO A 14 30.03 31.26 4.33
N PRO A 15 28.70 31.33 4.51
CA PRO A 15 28.09 32.25 5.45
C PRO A 15 28.54 31.90 6.87
N GLU A 16 29.09 32.86 7.61
CA GLU A 16 29.45 32.63 9.02
C GLU A 16 28.25 32.72 9.96
N GLU A 17 27.09 33.21 9.51
CA GLU A 17 25.84 33.18 10.29
C GLU A 17 24.60 32.92 9.42
N LYS A 18 23.53 32.42 10.07
CA LYS A 18 22.22 32.13 9.48
C LYS A 18 21.72 33.31 8.64
N VAL A 19 21.59 33.10 7.34
CA VAL A 19 20.90 34.05 6.46
C VAL A 19 19.42 33.70 6.46
N SER A 20 18.59 34.55 7.08
CA SER A 20 17.14 34.55 6.90
C SER A 20 16.78 35.50 5.76
N ILE A 21 16.11 35.00 4.72
CA ILE A 21 15.45 35.82 3.70
C ILE A 21 13.94 35.58 3.84
N GLY A 22 13.23 36.53 4.46
CA GLY A 22 11.81 36.36 4.78
C GLY A 22 11.55 35.24 5.81
N SER A 23 10.43 34.53 5.66
CA SER A 23 9.98 33.43 6.54
C SER A 23 10.73 32.10 6.35
N ILE A 24 11.69 32.04 5.42
CA ILE A 24 12.38 30.79 5.07
C ILE A 24 13.69 30.70 5.85
N VAL A 25 13.77 29.73 6.77
CA VAL A 25 14.99 29.43 7.55
C VAL A 25 15.81 28.36 6.81
N ILE A 26 16.88 28.77 6.14
CA ILE A 26 17.84 27.85 5.53
C ILE A 26 18.82 27.37 6.62
N LYS A 27 18.55 26.21 7.23
CA LYS A 27 19.57 25.53 8.07
C LYS A 27 20.52 24.73 7.15
N GLN A 28 21.78 25.17 7.03
CA GLN A 28 22.86 24.33 6.49
C GLN A 28 23.95 24.13 7.54
N ASN A 29 24.42 22.89 7.69
CA ASN A 29 25.56 22.54 8.52
C ASN A 29 26.85 22.66 7.69
N ILE A 30 27.49 23.82 7.74
CA ILE A 30 28.58 24.28 6.85
C ILE A 30 29.85 23.42 6.95
N ASP A 31 30.11 22.81 8.10
CA ASP A 31 31.39 22.10 8.36
C ASP A 31 31.49 20.76 7.64
N ILE A 32 30.35 20.06 7.45
CA ILE A 32 30.30 18.82 6.67
C ILE A 32 30.68 19.10 5.20
N PHE A 33 30.24 20.23 4.65
CA PHE A 33 30.48 20.63 3.26
C PHE A 33 31.93 21.08 3.00
N LYS A 34 32.54 21.85 3.92
CA LYS A 34 33.96 22.25 3.82
C LYS A 34 34.89 21.04 3.74
N SER A 35 34.59 19.95 4.47
CA SER A 35 35.40 18.71 4.45
C SER A 35 35.30 17.91 3.14
N LEU A 36 34.16 17.99 2.45
CA LEU A 36 33.92 17.33 1.15
C LEU A 36 34.56 18.11 0.00
N TYR A 37 34.55 19.44 0.09
CA TYR A 37 35.11 20.37 -0.90
C TYR A 37 36.63 20.22 -1.08
N ALA A 38 37.38 20.00 -0.01
CA ALA A 38 38.86 19.98 -0.03
C ALA A 38 39.49 18.78 -0.79
N LYS A 39 38.71 17.81 -1.29
CA LYS A 39 39.24 16.55 -1.85
C LYS A 39 38.95 16.32 -3.34
N VAL A 40 38.31 17.26 -4.03
CA VAL A 40 37.90 17.13 -5.43
C VAL A 40 39.05 17.56 -6.36
N LYS A 41 39.83 16.60 -6.90
CA LYS A 41 40.77 16.85 -8.01
C LYS A 41 40.02 16.71 -9.33
N THR A 42 40.20 17.65 -10.26
CA THR A 42 39.69 17.59 -11.64
C THR A 42 40.09 16.27 -12.30
N PRO A 43 39.14 15.52 -12.91
CA PRO A 43 39.45 14.28 -13.60
C PRO A 43 40.45 14.52 -14.75
N THR A 44 41.36 13.57 -14.93
CA THR A 44 42.32 13.54 -16.04
C THR A 44 41.60 13.36 -17.38
N ASP A 45 41.64 14.40 -18.22
CA ASP A 45 41.52 14.58 -19.69
C ASP A 45 40.69 13.65 -20.60
N LYS A 46 39.97 12.65 -20.09
CA LYS A 46 39.30 11.67 -20.94
C LYS A 46 37.81 11.95 -21.14
N VAL A 47 37.04 12.37 -20.13
CA VAL A 47 35.58 12.61 -20.27
C VAL A 47 35.30 14.10 -20.35
N PRO A 48 34.52 14.60 -21.34
CA PRO A 48 34.26 16.03 -21.48
C PRO A 48 33.50 16.55 -20.27
N ASN A 49 34.01 17.64 -19.69
CA ASN A 49 33.30 18.42 -18.68
C ASN A 49 32.27 19.31 -19.39
N LEU A 50 30.98 18.99 -19.25
CA LEU A 50 29.89 19.73 -19.88
C LEU A 50 29.32 20.84 -19.00
N THR A 51 29.91 21.11 -17.83
CA THR A 51 29.30 22.00 -16.84
C THR A 51 28.92 23.38 -17.38
N LYS A 52 29.83 24.04 -18.10
CA LYS A 52 29.56 25.37 -18.66
C LYS A 52 28.48 25.31 -19.75
N GLU A 53 28.65 24.38 -20.69
CA GLU A 53 27.74 24.21 -21.82
C GLU A 53 26.31 23.86 -21.37
N PHE A 54 26.18 22.94 -20.42
CA PHE A 54 24.91 22.58 -19.82
C PHE A 54 24.26 23.77 -19.09
N LEU A 55 25.03 24.53 -18.30
CA LEU A 55 24.48 25.71 -17.62
C LEU A 55 24.06 26.82 -18.60
N ASP A 56 24.78 26.96 -19.71
CA ASP A 56 24.43 27.91 -20.75
C ASP A 56 23.18 27.45 -21.54
N SER A 57 22.99 26.16 -21.75
CA SER A 57 21.80 25.63 -22.43
C SER A 57 20.51 25.84 -21.62
N LEU A 58 20.57 25.86 -20.28
CA LEU A 58 19.41 26.15 -19.42
C LEU A 58 18.79 27.55 -19.62
N LYS A 59 19.45 28.45 -20.36
CA LYS A 59 18.93 29.79 -20.71
C LYS A 59 18.03 29.71 -21.95
N ILE A 60 16.73 29.52 -21.69
CA ILE A 60 15.68 29.41 -22.68
C ILE A 60 14.84 30.69 -22.62
N GLU A 61 14.58 31.30 -23.76
CA GLU A 61 13.70 32.48 -23.83
C GLU A 61 12.24 32.04 -23.74
N LEU A 62 11.49 32.65 -22.82
CA LEU A 62 10.04 32.53 -22.79
C LEU A 62 9.47 33.22 -24.02
N SER A 63 8.62 32.51 -24.76
CA SER A 63 8.03 33.09 -25.96
C SER A 63 7.06 34.23 -25.63
N THR A 64 7.15 35.34 -26.36
CA THR A 64 6.25 36.50 -26.20
C THR A 64 5.06 36.49 -27.16
N ASP A 65 4.93 35.45 -27.99
CA ASP A 65 3.93 35.36 -29.03
C ASP A 65 2.60 34.81 -28.48
N LEU A 66 1.63 35.73 -28.33
CA LEU A 66 0.30 35.51 -27.77
C LEU A 66 -0.66 34.75 -28.72
N SER A 67 -0.25 34.44 -29.96
CA SER A 67 -1.11 33.75 -30.92
C SER A 67 -1.41 32.29 -30.55
N LYS A 68 -0.55 31.64 -29.75
CA LYS A 68 -0.77 30.25 -29.28
C LYS A 68 -1.21 30.25 -27.82
N THR A 69 -2.17 29.41 -27.47
CA THR A 69 -2.87 29.44 -26.17
C THR A 69 -2.07 28.83 -25.02
N ASP A 70 -1.28 27.80 -25.33
CA ASP A 70 -0.41 27.11 -24.38
C ASP A 70 1.00 26.97 -24.99
N ARG A 71 1.98 27.62 -24.36
CA ARG A 71 3.42 27.46 -24.64
C ARG A 71 4.18 26.94 -23.43
N VAL A 72 3.58 26.01 -22.69
CA VAL A 72 4.28 25.33 -21.60
C VAL A 72 5.26 24.29 -22.17
N SER A 73 6.56 24.49 -21.95
CA SER A 73 7.62 23.55 -22.36
C SER A 73 8.07 22.68 -21.19
N VAL A 74 8.42 21.42 -21.45
CA VAL A 74 8.92 20.46 -20.45
C VAL A 74 10.31 19.99 -20.86
N HIS A 75 11.28 20.15 -19.97
CA HIS A 75 12.67 19.74 -20.16
C HIS A 75 13.08 18.78 -19.03
N ASN A 76 13.19 17.50 -19.38
CA ASN A 76 13.56 16.44 -18.46
C ASN A 76 15.09 16.36 -18.32
N ILE A 77 15.61 16.70 -17.14
CA ILE A 77 17.03 16.63 -16.80
C ILE A 77 17.28 15.32 -16.04
N HIS A 78 18.06 14.42 -16.64
CA HIS A 78 18.38 13.13 -16.05
C HIS A 78 19.79 13.11 -15.44
N ILE A 79 19.88 12.79 -14.15
CA ILE A 79 21.16 12.71 -13.43
C ILE A 79 21.52 11.25 -13.15
N TYR A 80 22.54 10.74 -13.84
CA TYR A 80 22.98 9.36 -13.72
C TYR A 80 24.13 9.23 -12.71
N GLY A 81 23.98 8.30 -11.76
CA GLY A 81 24.99 8.07 -10.73
C GLY A 81 24.63 7.01 -9.68
N GLY A 82 25.64 6.35 -9.11
CA GLY A 82 25.49 5.41 -7.99
C GLY A 82 24.91 6.03 -6.71
N PRO A 83 24.54 5.23 -5.71
CA PRO A 83 24.22 5.76 -4.38
C PRO A 83 25.39 6.61 -3.84
N GLY A 84 25.07 7.71 -3.16
CA GLY A 84 26.07 8.54 -2.50
C GLY A 84 27.03 9.33 -3.42
N VAL A 85 26.81 9.38 -4.74
CA VAL A 85 27.64 10.17 -5.68
C VAL A 85 27.21 11.64 -5.83
N GLY A 86 26.27 12.10 -4.99
CA GLY A 86 25.86 13.50 -4.94
C GLY A 86 24.79 13.91 -5.95
N LYS A 87 23.98 12.99 -6.47
CA LYS A 87 22.88 13.31 -7.41
C LYS A 87 21.90 14.34 -6.85
N THR A 88 21.39 14.12 -5.64
CA THR A 88 20.50 15.05 -4.93
C THR A 88 21.16 16.42 -4.74
N THR A 89 22.45 16.44 -4.37
CA THR A 89 23.24 17.67 -4.28
C THR A 89 23.34 18.38 -5.62
N LEU A 90 23.56 17.64 -6.70
CA LEU A 90 23.67 18.17 -8.04
C LEU A 90 22.33 18.72 -8.53
N ALA A 91 21.22 18.01 -8.33
CA ALA A 91 19.88 18.48 -8.65
C ALA A 91 19.56 19.81 -7.94
N ARG A 92 19.90 19.89 -6.65
CA ARG A 92 19.78 21.12 -5.86
C ARG A 92 20.58 22.26 -6.46
N THR A 93 21.82 21.98 -6.87
CA THR A 93 22.67 22.96 -7.53
C THR A 93 22.12 23.39 -8.89
N ILE A 94 21.60 22.48 -9.72
CA ILE A 94 20.96 22.81 -11.00
C ILE A 94 19.78 23.76 -10.76
N GLY A 95 18.90 23.45 -9.80
CA GLY A 95 17.81 24.34 -9.45
C GLY A 95 18.28 25.71 -9.01
N TYR A 96 19.36 25.79 -8.21
CA TYR A 96 19.96 27.08 -7.82
C TYR A 96 20.39 27.91 -9.02
N HIS A 97 21.02 27.27 -10.01
CA HIS A 97 21.44 27.94 -11.23
C HIS A 97 20.27 28.41 -12.07
N ILE A 98 19.20 27.61 -12.19
CA ILE A 98 17.96 28.04 -12.87
C ILE A 98 17.36 29.24 -12.15
N THR A 99 17.24 29.21 -10.82
CA THR A 99 16.76 30.36 -10.03
C THR A 99 17.60 31.61 -10.28
N LYS A 100 18.93 31.47 -10.41
CA LYS A 100 19.82 32.59 -10.72
C LYS A 100 19.63 33.14 -12.14
N ILE A 101 19.34 32.28 -13.11
CA ILE A 101 19.12 32.69 -14.51
C ILE A 101 17.83 33.51 -14.64
N TYR A 102 16.74 33.05 -14.03
CA TYR A 102 15.40 33.61 -14.26
C TYR A 102 14.89 34.54 -13.14
N GLY A 103 15.58 34.60 -12.00
CA GLY A 103 15.15 35.38 -10.84
C GLY A 103 14.19 34.60 -9.92
N ILE A 104 14.33 34.80 -8.60
CA ILE A 104 13.53 34.08 -7.59
C ILE A 104 12.05 34.45 -7.65
N GLU A 105 11.74 35.64 -8.12
CA GLU A 105 10.39 36.15 -8.32
C GLU A 105 9.63 35.39 -9.43
N ASN A 106 10.34 34.80 -10.40
CA ASN A 106 9.75 34.10 -11.54
C ASN A 106 9.80 32.58 -11.41
N VAL A 107 10.52 32.05 -10.41
CA VAL A 107 10.86 30.63 -10.30
C VAL A 107 10.18 29.98 -9.09
N CYS A 108 9.54 28.84 -9.32
CA CYS A 108 9.02 27.94 -8.30
C CYS A 108 9.89 26.68 -8.26
N CYS A 109 10.65 26.48 -7.19
CA CYS A 109 11.50 25.29 -7.01
C CYS A 109 10.86 24.34 -6.00
N ILE A 110 10.49 23.13 -6.42
CA ILE A 110 9.84 22.11 -5.58
C ILE A 110 10.68 20.84 -5.54
N GLU A 111 11.01 20.40 -4.33
CA GLU A 111 11.65 19.11 -4.09
C GLU A 111 10.61 18.15 -3.49
N SER A 112 10.42 17.00 -4.12
CA SER A 112 9.43 16.00 -3.67
C SER A 112 9.88 14.58 -3.98
N ASN A 113 9.35 13.63 -3.20
CA ASN A 113 9.50 12.20 -3.47
C ASN A 113 8.34 11.66 -4.33
N PHE A 114 7.38 12.49 -4.75
CA PHE A 114 6.27 12.03 -5.56
C PHE A 114 5.82 13.09 -6.56
N LEU A 115 5.76 12.72 -7.83
CA LEU A 115 5.48 13.67 -8.92
C LEU A 115 4.11 14.36 -8.78
N PRO A 116 2.99 13.66 -8.49
CA PRO A 116 1.72 14.32 -8.25
C PRO A 116 1.78 15.38 -7.16
N THR A 117 2.44 15.09 -6.02
CA THR A 117 2.62 16.06 -4.93
C THR A 117 3.38 17.30 -5.39
N ALA A 118 4.44 17.12 -6.18
CA ALA A 118 5.21 18.24 -6.72
C ALA A 118 4.35 19.12 -7.64
N VAL A 119 3.59 18.51 -8.55
CA VAL A 119 2.73 19.23 -9.51
C VAL A 119 1.57 19.95 -8.80
N GLU A 120 0.98 19.32 -7.79
CA GLU A 120 -0.10 19.95 -7.02
C GLU A 120 0.36 21.16 -6.21
N SER A 121 1.63 21.15 -5.78
CA SER A 121 2.23 22.18 -4.94
C SER A 121 2.78 23.38 -5.71
N ILE A 122 2.58 23.42 -7.02
CA ILE A 122 3.04 24.51 -7.88
C ILE A 122 2.34 25.82 -7.52
N ASP A 123 3.13 26.89 -7.44
CA ASP A 123 2.64 28.26 -7.38
C ASP A 123 2.36 28.76 -8.82
N PRO A 124 1.09 28.86 -9.25
CA PRO A 124 0.73 29.22 -10.62
C PRO A 124 1.02 30.69 -10.98
N SER A 125 1.43 31.52 -10.03
CA SER A 125 1.89 32.90 -10.31
C SER A 125 3.27 32.95 -10.96
N LYS A 126 4.04 31.86 -10.88
CA LYS A 126 5.40 31.74 -11.41
C LYS A 126 5.39 31.28 -12.87
N LYS A 127 6.51 31.49 -13.56
CA LYS A 127 6.67 31.15 -14.99
C LYS A 127 7.69 30.03 -15.22
N ILE A 128 8.58 29.81 -14.26
CA ILE A 128 9.63 28.80 -14.36
C ILE A 128 9.43 27.82 -13.22
N PHE A 129 9.22 26.55 -13.53
CA PHE A 129 9.01 25.49 -12.56
C PHE A 129 10.22 24.57 -12.55
N VAL A 130 10.84 24.37 -11.39
CA VAL A 130 11.93 23.42 -11.22
C VAL A 130 11.46 22.34 -10.25
N LEU A 131 11.19 21.16 -10.79
CA LEU A 131 10.65 20.03 -10.04
C LEU A 131 11.75 18.98 -9.86
N HIS A 132 12.35 18.92 -8.67
CA HIS A 132 13.31 17.88 -8.33
C HIS A 132 12.57 16.69 -7.71
N ILE A 133 12.61 15.55 -8.41
CA ILE A 133 11.97 14.32 -7.98
C ILE A 133 13.04 13.28 -7.65
N ASP A 134 13.28 13.05 -6.35
CA ASP A 134 14.40 12.20 -5.88
C ASP A 134 14.08 10.70 -6.05
N ASP A 135 12.85 10.29 -5.70
CA ASP A 135 12.34 8.92 -5.85
C ASP A 135 10.91 8.93 -6.44
N PRO A 136 10.72 9.13 -7.75
CA PRO A 136 9.39 9.19 -8.38
C PRO A 136 8.53 7.94 -8.15
N MET A 137 9.12 6.83 -7.67
CA MET A 137 8.46 5.57 -7.37
C MET A 137 8.46 5.22 -5.87
N ALA A 138 8.61 6.19 -4.96
CA ALA A 138 8.60 5.94 -3.52
C ALA A 138 7.35 5.15 -3.04
N GLU A 139 6.23 5.27 -3.78
CA GLU A 139 4.96 4.55 -3.52
C GLU A 139 4.76 3.29 -4.39
N GLN A 140 5.74 2.89 -5.21
CA GLN A 140 5.66 1.66 -5.98
C GLN A 140 5.90 0.44 -5.09
N ASP A 141 4.88 -0.40 -4.96
CA ASP A 141 5.07 -1.77 -4.51
C ASP A 141 5.70 -2.60 -5.63
N ALA A 142 6.86 -3.22 -5.35
CA ALA A 142 7.54 -4.11 -6.28
C ALA A 142 6.68 -5.33 -6.69
N ARG A 143 5.65 -5.67 -5.91
CA ARG A 143 4.68 -6.75 -6.18
C ARG A 143 3.45 -6.27 -6.94
N GLU A 144 3.16 -4.98 -6.91
CA GLU A 144 2.06 -4.36 -7.63
C GLU A 144 2.60 -3.24 -8.54
N PRO A 145 3.32 -3.60 -9.63
CA PRO A 145 3.90 -2.61 -10.55
C PRO A 145 2.85 -1.73 -11.25
N MET A 146 1.57 -2.03 -11.05
CA MET A 146 0.39 -1.35 -11.59
C MET A 146 -0.51 -0.74 -10.52
N SER A 147 0.04 -0.48 -9.32
CA SER A 147 -0.67 0.20 -8.23
C SER A 147 -1.22 1.56 -8.68
N GLU A 148 -2.25 2.04 -7.98
CA GLU A 148 -2.90 3.32 -8.30
C GLU A 148 -1.92 4.50 -8.26
N GLY A 149 -0.97 4.49 -7.31
CA GLY A 149 0.09 5.51 -7.20
C GLY A 149 1.00 5.55 -8.43
N VAL A 150 1.38 4.38 -8.98
CA VAL A 150 2.19 4.31 -10.22
C VAL A 150 1.41 4.82 -11.43
N ARG A 151 0.12 4.47 -11.55
CA ARG A 151 -0.75 4.98 -12.62
C ARG A 151 -0.96 6.49 -12.49
N ALA A 152 -1.09 7.01 -11.27
CA ALA A 152 -1.19 8.43 -11.00
C ALA A 152 0.09 9.15 -11.43
N ALA A 153 1.27 8.70 -10.99
CA ALA A 153 2.55 9.28 -11.40
C ALA A 153 2.73 9.27 -12.93
N GLY A 154 2.36 8.18 -13.61
CA GLY A 154 2.40 8.10 -15.07
C GLY A 154 1.47 9.10 -15.77
N ARG A 155 0.22 9.25 -15.28
CA ARG A 155 -0.71 10.26 -15.80
C ARG A 155 -0.18 11.67 -15.59
N TYR A 156 0.28 11.99 -14.38
CA TYR A 156 0.84 13.32 -14.08
C TYR A 156 2.07 13.63 -14.93
N PHE A 157 2.95 12.64 -15.17
CA PHE A 157 4.11 12.84 -16.04
C PHE A 157 3.70 13.17 -17.48
N ASN A 158 2.73 12.44 -18.03
CA ASN A 158 2.25 12.66 -19.40
C ASN A 158 1.42 13.95 -19.53
N GLU A 159 0.70 14.34 -18.48
CA GLU A 159 -0.18 15.50 -18.47
C GLU A 159 0.42 16.74 -17.81
N ILE A 160 1.70 16.71 -17.38
CA ILE A 160 2.28 17.78 -16.55
C ILE A 160 2.14 19.17 -17.19
N ARG A 161 2.34 19.24 -18.52
CA ARG A 161 2.13 20.45 -19.32
C ARG A 161 0.70 20.97 -19.18
N HIS A 162 -0.26 20.09 -19.40
CA HIS A 162 -1.70 20.35 -19.36
C HIS A 162 -2.18 20.75 -17.97
N ILE A 163 -1.68 20.08 -16.93
CA ILE A 163 -2.01 20.41 -15.53
C ILE A 163 -1.51 21.81 -15.16
N ILE A 164 -0.27 22.14 -15.53
CA ILE A 164 0.31 23.45 -15.23
C ILE A 164 -0.35 24.56 -16.04
N ALA A 165 -0.65 24.33 -17.33
CA ALA A 165 -1.41 25.28 -18.14
C ALA A 165 -2.78 25.59 -17.52
N ARG A 166 -3.51 24.56 -17.10
CA ARG A 166 -4.79 24.69 -16.38
C ARG A 166 -4.65 25.50 -15.10
N LYS A 167 -3.67 25.19 -14.23
CA LYS A 167 -3.42 25.92 -12.97
C LYS A 167 -3.07 27.40 -13.21
N ILE A 168 -2.27 27.71 -14.24
CA ILE A 168 -1.93 29.10 -14.59
C ILE A 168 -3.16 29.88 -15.06
N ILE A 169 -3.95 29.31 -15.97
CA ILE A 169 -5.15 29.95 -16.50
C ILE A 169 -6.20 30.13 -15.40
N GLU A 170 -6.41 29.12 -14.57
CA GLU A 170 -7.29 29.19 -13.40
C GLU A 170 -6.88 30.33 -12.46
N HIS A 171 -5.59 30.42 -12.12
CA HIS A 171 -5.07 31.49 -11.27
C HIS A 171 -5.28 32.87 -11.88
N LYS A 172 -4.97 33.04 -13.18
CA LYS A 172 -5.18 34.31 -13.88
C LYS A 172 -6.65 34.71 -13.93
N LEU A 173 -7.55 33.77 -14.16
CA LEU A 173 -8.99 34.02 -14.16
C LEU A 173 -9.49 34.44 -12.77
N LYS A 174 -9.05 33.74 -11.71
CA LYS A 174 -9.38 34.11 -10.32
C LYS A 174 -8.91 35.53 -9.99
N THR A 175 -7.67 35.86 -10.36
CA THR A 175 -7.13 37.22 -10.18
C THR A 175 -7.88 38.26 -11.01
N TYR A 176 -8.22 37.96 -12.26
CA TYR A 176 -8.96 38.87 -13.15
C TYR A 176 -10.39 39.15 -12.68
N LEU A 177 -11.06 38.12 -12.14
CA LEU A 177 -12.42 38.18 -11.63
C LEU A 177 -12.50 38.59 -10.15
N GLU A 178 -11.35 38.78 -9.49
CA GLU A 178 -11.25 39.08 -8.05
C GLU A 178 -12.04 38.10 -7.16
N THR A 179 -11.95 36.80 -7.49
CA THR A 179 -12.65 35.71 -6.78
C THR A 179 -11.71 34.59 -6.36
N ASP A 180 -11.99 33.96 -5.23
CA ASP A 180 -11.26 32.78 -4.76
C ASP A 180 -11.72 31.49 -5.47
N GLU A 181 -12.97 31.47 -5.93
CA GLU A 181 -13.60 30.33 -6.59
C GLU A 181 -14.16 30.72 -7.97
N LEU A 182 -13.87 29.91 -8.99
CA LEU A 182 -14.42 30.10 -10.31
C LEU A 182 -15.80 29.42 -10.41
N PRO A 183 -16.76 29.99 -11.16
CA PRO A 183 -18.00 29.30 -11.50
C PRO A 183 -17.77 27.92 -12.14
N ASP A 184 -18.62 26.94 -11.83
CA ASP A 184 -18.52 25.56 -12.34
C ASP A 184 -18.37 25.47 -13.87
N ARG A 185 -19.02 26.39 -14.59
CA ARG A 185 -18.89 26.51 -16.05
C ARG A 185 -17.43 26.76 -16.45
N LEU A 186 -16.76 27.74 -15.84
CA LEU A 186 -15.36 28.07 -16.15
C LEU A 186 -14.42 26.95 -15.72
N GLN A 187 -14.66 26.33 -14.55
CA GLN A 187 -13.89 25.15 -14.12
C GLN A 187 -14.01 24.00 -15.13
N LYS A 188 -15.21 23.78 -15.68
CA LYS A 188 -15.46 22.77 -16.72
C LYS A 188 -14.72 23.11 -18.02
N LEU A 189 -14.74 24.37 -18.48
CA LEU A 189 -14.01 24.80 -19.68
C LEU A 189 -12.50 24.64 -19.51
N ILE A 190 -11.94 25.01 -18.35
CA ILE A 190 -10.53 24.80 -18.02
C ILE A 190 -10.18 23.31 -18.02
N ARG A 191 -11.02 22.46 -17.40
CA ARG A 191 -10.80 21.01 -17.35
C ARG A 191 -10.80 20.36 -18.74
N LEU A 192 -11.65 20.86 -19.64
CA LEU A 192 -11.77 20.39 -21.02
C LEU A 192 -10.76 21.04 -21.98
N GLU A 193 -9.95 21.99 -21.50
CA GLU A 193 -9.02 22.77 -22.31
C GLU A 193 -9.69 23.51 -23.48
N ALA A 194 -10.93 23.97 -23.26
CA ALA A 194 -11.73 24.70 -24.23
C ALA A 194 -11.26 26.17 -24.34
N TRP A 195 -9.99 26.36 -24.73
CA TRP A 195 -9.33 27.66 -24.68
C TRP A 195 -9.92 28.70 -25.62
N GLU A 196 -10.46 28.30 -26.77
CA GLU A 196 -11.09 29.22 -27.72
C GLU A 196 -12.39 29.80 -27.13
N GLU A 197 -13.22 28.98 -26.49
CA GLU A 197 -14.43 29.45 -25.79
C GLU A 197 -14.08 30.44 -24.67
N LEU A 198 -12.99 30.19 -23.93
CA LEU A 198 -12.51 31.13 -22.91
C LEU A 198 -11.96 32.42 -23.53
N ARG A 199 -11.38 32.40 -24.74
CA ARG A 199 -10.89 33.60 -25.43
C ARG A 199 -12.00 34.49 -25.97
N GLU A 200 -13.17 33.93 -26.25
CA GLU A 200 -14.36 34.71 -26.62
C GLU A 200 -14.83 35.59 -25.45
N GLU A 201 -14.59 35.14 -24.21
CA GLU A 201 -15.07 35.81 -22.99
C GLU A 201 -13.98 36.65 -22.29
N PHE A 202 -12.71 36.26 -22.39
CA PHE A 202 -11.63 36.85 -21.60
C PHE A 202 -10.47 37.36 -22.47
N PRO A 203 -9.77 38.43 -22.03
CA PRO A 203 -8.62 38.95 -22.77
C PRO A 203 -7.52 37.88 -22.97
N PRO A 204 -6.80 37.86 -24.12
CA PRO A 204 -5.80 36.84 -24.42
C PRO A 204 -4.73 36.65 -23.34
N GLN A 205 -4.32 37.72 -22.65
CA GLN A 205 -3.34 37.67 -21.57
C GLN A 205 -3.79 36.83 -20.36
N VAL A 206 -5.10 36.69 -20.15
CA VAL A 206 -5.71 35.89 -19.08
C VAL A 206 -5.73 34.42 -19.49
N ILE A 207 -6.06 34.11 -20.74
CA ILE A 207 -6.19 32.76 -21.32
C ILE A 207 -4.90 32.30 -22.03
N PHE A 208 -3.76 32.84 -21.62
CA PHE A 208 -2.45 32.47 -22.17
C PHE A 208 -1.58 31.85 -21.07
N ALA A 209 -1.23 30.57 -21.23
CA ALA A 209 -0.27 29.89 -20.36
C ALA A 209 1.12 29.88 -21.03
N ASN A 210 2.12 30.42 -20.33
CA ASN A 210 3.50 30.43 -20.80
C ASN A 210 4.43 30.11 -19.64
N ALA A 211 5.07 28.95 -19.70
CA ALA A 211 5.96 28.49 -18.66
C ALA A 211 7.02 27.54 -19.18
N ILE A 212 8.12 27.44 -18.43
CA ILE A 212 9.16 26.43 -18.65
C ILE A 212 9.20 25.53 -17.43
N ILE A 213 9.13 24.22 -17.65
CA ILE A 213 9.20 23.20 -16.61
C ILE A 213 10.51 22.43 -16.76
N PHE A 214 11.37 22.51 -15.76
CA PHE A 214 12.54 21.67 -15.61
C PHE A 214 12.24 20.57 -14.59
N THR A 215 12.09 19.34 -15.07
CA THR A 215 11.96 18.15 -14.22
C THR A 215 13.34 17.55 -14.03
N ILE A 216 13.87 17.59 -12.82
CA ILE A 216 15.17 17.01 -12.49
C ILE A 216 14.91 15.66 -11.82
N PHE A 217 15.19 14.59 -12.54
CA PHE A 217 15.09 13.24 -12.02
C PHE A 217 16.42 12.79 -11.44
N GLY A 218 16.35 12.21 -10.24
CA GLY A 218 17.44 11.48 -9.64
C GLY A 218 17.75 10.16 -10.36
N PRO A 219 18.12 9.08 -9.64
CA PRO A 219 18.51 7.80 -10.24
C PRO A 219 17.41 7.08 -11.03
N GLN A 220 16.17 7.54 -10.92
CA GLN A 220 15.02 6.88 -11.53
C GLN A 220 14.55 7.68 -12.73
N THR A 221 14.81 7.17 -13.92
CA THR A 221 14.44 7.83 -15.17
C THR A 221 13.17 7.22 -15.73
N PRO A 222 12.18 8.02 -16.13
CA PRO A 222 11.02 7.51 -16.85
C PRO A 222 11.42 7.21 -18.28
N GLU A 223 11.08 6.02 -18.79
CA GLU A 223 11.08 5.73 -20.23
C GLU A 223 9.71 5.18 -20.61
N ILE A 224 9.11 5.76 -21.65
CA ILE A 224 7.82 5.33 -22.19
C ILE A 224 8.10 4.44 -23.41
N ASP A 225 8.03 3.12 -23.23
CA ASP A 225 8.03 2.17 -24.34
C ASP A 225 6.61 2.11 -24.95
N GLN A 226 6.43 2.71 -26.13
CA GLN A 226 5.11 2.78 -26.79
C GLN A 226 4.58 1.42 -27.28
N ARG A 227 5.37 0.33 -27.28
CA ARG A 227 4.99 -0.95 -27.90
C ARG A 227 4.62 -2.06 -26.92
N LEU A 228 4.66 -1.83 -25.62
CA LEU A 228 4.31 -2.83 -24.61
C LEU A 228 3.28 -2.26 -23.64
N HIS A 229 2.11 -2.89 -23.59
CA HIS A 229 1.11 -2.65 -22.56
C HIS A 229 1.75 -2.63 -21.15
N GLN A 230 1.77 -1.45 -20.54
CA GLN A 230 1.67 -1.21 -19.09
C GLN A 230 2.59 -2.02 -18.15
N SER A 231 3.89 -2.10 -18.41
CA SER A 231 4.85 -2.28 -17.30
C SER A 231 6.24 -1.79 -17.72
N LYS A 232 6.90 -1.06 -16.81
CA LYS A 232 8.20 -0.36 -16.95
C LYS A 232 8.09 1.07 -17.49
N LEU A 233 7.38 1.91 -16.74
CA LEU A 233 7.41 3.38 -16.92
C LEU A 233 8.72 4.02 -16.42
N TRP A 234 9.53 3.31 -15.61
CA TRP A 234 10.75 3.86 -15.00
C TRP A 234 11.85 2.79 -14.86
N ASP A 235 13.10 3.18 -15.10
CA ASP A 235 14.28 2.36 -14.79
C ASP A 235 14.83 2.73 -13.41
N ILE A 236 14.78 1.78 -12.48
CA ILE A 236 15.21 1.96 -11.08
C ILE A 236 16.71 1.72 -10.95
N TYR A 237 17.49 2.75 -10.63
CA TYR A 237 18.94 2.65 -10.43
C TYR A 237 19.33 2.64 -8.95
N LYS A 238 19.36 1.46 -8.32
CA LYS A 238 19.90 1.28 -6.95
C LYS A 238 21.43 1.08 -6.92
N GLY A 239 22.06 0.88 -8.07
CA GLY A 239 23.50 0.68 -8.29
C GLY A 239 23.74 -0.11 -9.57
N LEU A 240 24.83 0.12 -10.30
CA LEU A 240 25.16 -0.61 -11.54
C LEU A 240 25.26 -2.12 -11.26
N GLY A 241 25.80 -2.49 -10.09
CA GLY A 241 25.94 -3.88 -9.68
C GLY A 241 24.62 -4.60 -9.37
N SER A 242 23.51 -3.89 -9.16
CA SER A 242 22.19 -4.47 -8.90
C SER A 242 21.25 -4.44 -10.10
N LEU A 243 21.71 -3.94 -11.26
CA LEU A 243 20.95 -3.97 -12.49
C LEU A 243 20.99 -5.35 -13.13
N ASP A 244 19.85 -5.77 -13.69
CA ASP A 244 19.81 -6.89 -14.62
C ASP A 244 20.47 -6.54 -15.97
N GLU A 245 20.84 -7.56 -16.76
CA GLU A 245 21.56 -7.39 -18.03
C GLU A 245 20.76 -6.58 -19.06
N LYS A 246 19.42 -6.68 -19.05
CA LYS A 246 18.57 -5.92 -19.98
C LYS A 246 18.66 -4.42 -19.69
N ARG A 247 18.65 -4.03 -18.41
CA ARG A 247 18.80 -2.62 -17.98
C ARG A 247 20.21 -2.10 -18.21
N LYS A 248 21.25 -2.92 -17.95
CA LYS A 248 22.64 -2.54 -18.27
C LYS A 248 22.79 -2.26 -19.76
N LYS A 249 22.24 -3.12 -20.61
CA LYS A 249 22.28 -2.94 -22.07
C LYS A 249 21.59 -1.64 -22.50
N ARG A 250 20.40 -1.34 -21.96
CA ARG A 250 19.70 -0.07 -22.26
C ARG A 250 20.51 1.15 -21.84
N LEU A 251 21.07 1.17 -20.62
CA LEU A 251 21.93 2.26 -20.19
C LEU A 251 23.21 2.36 -21.03
N GLU A 252 23.73 1.23 -21.51
CA GLU A 252 24.85 1.21 -22.45
C GLU A 252 24.47 1.78 -23.83
N ASP A 253 23.27 1.47 -24.34
CA ASP A 253 22.74 2.06 -25.57
C ASP A 253 22.52 3.58 -25.42
N THR A 254 21.99 4.02 -24.25
CA THR A 254 21.70 5.43 -23.95
C THR A 254 22.96 6.24 -23.64
N LEU A 255 23.88 5.75 -22.83
CA LEU A 255 25.06 6.51 -22.39
C LEU A 255 26.31 6.20 -23.21
N GLY A 256 26.40 5.02 -23.80
CA GLY A 256 27.59 4.47 -24.42
C GLY A 256 28.46 3.71 -23.42
N LYS A 257 29.13 2.67 -23.91
CA LYS A 257 30.04 1.78 -23.14
C LYS A 257 31.02 2.52 -22.23
N ARG A 258 31.59 3.60 -22.73
CA ARG A 258 32.57 4.43 -22.01
C ARG A 258 32.00 5.04 -20.70
N TYR A 259 30.77 5.52 -20.74
CA TYR A 259 30.12 6.14 -19.59
C TYR A 259 29.63 5.06 -18.61
N MET A 260 29.23 3.89 -19.11
CA MET A 260 28.91 2.72 -18.29
C MET A 260 30.12 2.25 -17.47
N GLU A 261 31.29 2.15 -18.08
CA GLU A 261 32.54 1.82 -17.37
C GLU A 261 32.86 2.83 -16.26
N LEU A 262 32.60 4.13 -16.51
CA LEU A 262 32.80 5.20 -15.55
C LEU A 262 31.84 5.09 -14.35
N LEU A 263 30.55 4.83 -14.60
CA LEU A 263 29.55 4.60 -13.55
C LEU A 263 29.97 3.42 -12.65
N GLY A 264 30.39 2.32 -13.25
CA GLY A 264 30.84 1.13 -12.50
C GLY A 264 32.13 1.37 -11.72
N ARG A 265 33.02 2.21 -12.24
CA ARG A 265 34.22 2.65 -11.51
C ARG A 265 33.86 3.52 -10.30
N TYR A 266 32.99 4.51 -10.48
CA TYR A 266 32.57 5.40 -9.40
C TYR A 266 31.80 4.67 -8.30
N GLU A 267 30.93 3.74 -8.66
CA GLU A 267 30.25 2.89 -7.67
C GLU A 267 31.23 2.04 -6.87
N ARG A 268 32.20 1.37 -7.55
CA ARG A 268 33.25 0.61 -6.85
C ARG A 268 33.99 1.49 -5.84
N LEU A 269 34.37 2.70 -6.25
CA LEU A 269 35.11 3.61 -5.37
C LEU A 269 34.26 4.11 -4.19
N TRP A 270 32.96 4.36 -4.41
CA TRP A 270 32.03 4.68 -3.34
C TRP A 270 31.90 3.53 -2.33
N ARG A 271 31.76 2.28 -2.79
CA ARG A 271 31.69 1.08 -1.92
C ARG A 271 32.94 0.90 -1.06
N HIS A 272 34.10 1.37 -1.51
CA HIS A 272 35.36 1.34 -0.76
C HIS A 272 35.57 2.59 0.13
N GLY A 273 34.53 3.39 0.36
CA GLY A 273 34.58 4.53 1.28
C GLY A 273 35.26 5.79 0.73
N TYR A 274 35.59 5.84 -0.56
CA TYR A 274 36.21 7.02 -1.17
C TYR A 274 35.15 8.12 -1.40
N LYS A 275 35.07 9.06 -0.46
CA LYS A 275 34.15 10.23 -0.50
C LYS A 275 34.43 11.25 -1.61
N LYS A 276 35.48 11.05 -2.44
CA LYS A 276 35.90 12.00 -3.48
C LYS A 276 34.89 12.15 -4.64
N TYR A 277 33.92 11.25 -4.76
CA TYR A 277 33.05 11.14 -5.94
C TYR A 277 31.66 11.77 -5.77
N GLN A 278 31.46 12.60 -4.74
CA GLN A 278 30.15 13.20 -4.40
C GLN A 278 29.80 14.48 -5.19
N SER A 279 30.61 14.83 -6.21
CA SER A 279 30.45 16.06 -6.99
C SER A 279 30.46 15.79 -8.50
N TYR A 280 30.29 14.53 -8.89
CA TYR A 280 30.35 14.08 -10.28
C TYR A 280 29.09 13.32 -10.60
N SER A 281 28.41 13.70 -11.66
CA SER A 281 27.38 12.86 -12.25
C SER A 281 27.43 12.96 -13.76
N ILE A 282 26.98 11.89 -14.42
CA ILE A 282 26.82 11.90 -15.86
C ILE A 282 25.45 12.52 -16.15
N ILE A 283 25.43 13.45 -17.09
CA ILE A 283 24.21 14.11 -17.55
C ILE A 283 24.05 13.91 -19.06
N VAL A 284 22.81 13.82 -19.48
CA VAL A 284 22.39 14.01 -20.87
C VAL A 284 21.65 15.34 -20.90
N ASP A 285 22.22 16.33 -21.59
CA ASP A 285 21.59 17.64 -21.73
C ASP A 285 20.32 17.50 -22.60
N PRO A 286 19.12 17.82 -22.09
CA PRO A 286 17.87 17.64 -22.83
C PRO A 286 17.71 18.57 -24.04
N LEU A 287 18.53 19.62 -24.14
CA LEU A 287 18.45 20.64 -25.20
C LEU A 287 19.45 20.36 -26.31
N THR A 288 20.65 19.88 -25.97
CA THR A 288 21.73 19.60 -26.93
C THR A 288 21.91 18.11 -27.22
N ASN A 289 21.29 17.23 -26.44
CA ASN A 289 21.50 15.78 -26.42
C ASN A 289 22.96 15.35 -26.17
N ARG A 290 23.83 16.28 -25.74
CA ARG A 290 25.22 15.97 -25.43
C ARG A 290 25.35 15.30 -24.07
N LYS A 291 26.29 14.38 -24.00
CA LYS A 291 26.54 13.51 -22.83
C LYS A 291 27.88 13.87 -22.23
N GLY A 292 27.95 14.03 -20.92
CA GLY A 292 29.20 14.43 -20.30
C GLY A 292 29.15 14.46 -18.79
N LEU A 293 30.28 14.85 -18.22
CA LEU A 293 30.42 14.96 -16.78
C LEU A 293 29.97 16.35 -16.34
N LEU A 294 29.05 16.38 -15.39
CA LEU A 294 28.67 17.59 -14.69
C LEU A 294 29.45 17.65 -13.37
N ILE A 295 30.27 18.68 -13.22
CA ILE A 295 31.13 18.92 -12.05
C ILE A 295 30.63 20.19 -11.39
N MET A 296 29.76 20.05 -10.40
CA MET A 296 29.17 21.19 -9.72
C MET A 296 29.44 21.15 -8.23
N TYR A 297 29.77 22.32 -7.70
CA TYR A 297 29.92 22.52 -6.27
C TYR A 297 28.55 22.58 -5.61
N PRO A 298 28.39 22.07 -4.39
CA PRO A 298 27.17 22.25 -3.62
C PRO A 298 26.83 23.74 -3.52
N LYS A 299 25.55 24.08 -3.75
CA LYS A 299 25.02 25.43 -3.58
C LYS A 299 23.91 25.45 -2.52
N PRO A 300 23.58 26.63 -1.96
CA PRO A 300 22.38 26.80 -1.17
C PRO A 300 21.16 26.25 -1.92
N SER A 301 20.29 25.53 -1.23
CA SER A 301 19.11 24.94 -1.86
C SER A 301 18.05 26.02 -2.07
N PRO A 302 17.56 26.27 -3.30
CA PRO A 302 16.42 27.15 -3.54
C PRO A 302 15.07 26.41 -3.40
N PHE A 303 15.11 25.09 -3.21
CA PHE A 303 13.91 24.25 -3.21
C PHE A 303 13.10 24.46 -1.94
N THR A 304 11.80 24.71 -2.11
CA THR A 304 10.82 24.57 -1.04
C THR A 304 10.45 23.09 -0.95
N ARG A 305 10.65 22.50 0.23
CA ARG A 305 10.26 21.12 0.49
C ARG A 305 8.78 21.12 0.85
N VAL A 306 7.91 20.92 -0.14
CA VAL A 306 6.46 20.84 0.13
C VAL A 306 6.14 19.42 0.58
N GLU A 307 6.30 19.21 1.88
CA GLU A 307 5.81 18.06 2.61
C GLU A 307 4.85 18.59 3.67
N LYS A 308 3.61 18.92 3.28
CA LYS A 308 2.58 19.32 4.25
C LYS A 308 2.38 18.26 5.36
N GLY A 309 2.88 17.03 5.18
CA GLY A 309 3.01 16.01 6.23
C GLY A 309 4.29 16.05 7.08
N GLU A 310 5.47 16.40 6.52
CA GLU A 310 6.73 16.39 7.29
C GLU A 310 7.03 17.72 7.98
N GLU A 311 6.62 18.89 7.48
CA GLU A 311 6.87 20.16 8.19
C GLU A 311 6.15 20.20 9.55
N HIS A 312 4.93 19.64 9.62
CA HIS A 312 4.17 19.52 10.87
C HIS A 312 4.85 18.52 11.83
N ALA A 313 5.34 17.39 11.31
CA ALA A 313 6.03 16.37 12.12
C ALA A 313 7.43 16.83 12.58
N ILE A 314 8.22 17.46 11.72
CA ILE A 314 9.57 17.97 12.03
C ILE A 314 9.50 19.19 12.95
N GLY A 315 8.46 20.03 12.80
CA GLY A 315 8.15 21.13 13.71
C GLY A 315 7.87 20.63 15.12
N GLU A 316 6.96 19.67 15.27
CA GLU A 316 6.69 19.00 16.54
C GLU A 316 7.96 18.34 17.12
N ILE A 317 8.74 17.62 16.29
CA ILE A 317 9.96 16.93 16.75
C ILE A 317 11.05 17.91 17.23
N LYS A 318 11.24 19.07 16.56
CA LYS A 318 12.22 20.09 16.98
C LYS A 318 11.84 20.76 18.30
N GLU A 319 10.55 21.05 18.50
CA GLU A 319 10.07 21.65 19.74
C GLU A 319 10.20 20.68 20.92
N ILE A 320 9.92 19.40 20.66
CA ILE A 320 10.07 18.28 21.60
C ILE A 320 11.55 18.06 21.98
N SER A 321 12.47 18.05 21.00
CA SER A 321 13.92 17.88 21.23
C SER A 321 14.52 19.05 22.02
N THR A 322 14.15 20.29 21.71
CA THR A 322 14.69 21.49 22.38
C THR A 322 14.31 21.52 23.87
N ARG A 323 13.11 21.06 24.22
CA ARG A 323 12.69 20.91 25.63
C ARG A 323 13.42 19.75 26.32
N ALA A 324 13.67 18.65 25.62
CA ALA A 324 14.43 17.51 26.15
C ALA A 324 15.89 17.88 26.47
N ASP A 325 16.53 18.68 25.62
CA ASP A 325 17.91 19.13 25.82
C ASP A 325 18.02 20.07 27.04
N LYS A 326 17.06 20.98 27.23
CA LYS A 326 17.00 21.84 28.44
C LYS A 326 16.85 21.04 29.74
N TRP A 327 16.06 19.97 29.71
CA TRP A 327 15.93 19.06 30.85
C TRP A 327 17.22 18.27 31.09
N ALA A 328 17.88 17.78 30.02
CA ALA A 328 19.17 17.10 30.12
C ALA A 328 20.26 18.00 30.71
N GLU A 329 20.38 19.24 30.22
CA GLU A 329 21.37 20.23 30.67
C GLU A 329 21.20 20.59 32.16
N TYR A 330 19.96 20.77 32.63
CA TYR A 330 19.66 21.02 34.05
C TYR A 330 20.02 19.82 34.95
N ILE A 331 19.75 18.58 34.51
CA ILE A 331 20.10 17.35 35.24
C ILE A 331 21.60 17.27 35.47
N TYR A 332 22.41 17.65 34.47
CA TYR A 332 23.87 17.64 34.58
C TYR A 332 24.40 18.74 35.50
N HIS A 333 23.76 19.92 35.52
CA HIS A 333 24.25 21.05 36.31
C HIS A 333 23.86 21.02 37.80
N ASN A 334 22.69 20.47 38.16
CA ASN A 334 22.15 20.65 39.52
C ASN A 334 22.23 19.42 40.44
N ARG A 335 22.61 18.24 39.95
CA ARG A 335 22.94 17.09 40.82
C ARG A 335 24.45 16.94 40.97
N PHE A 336 25.04 17.74 41.85
CA PHE A 336 26.44 17.65 42.34
C PHE A 336 26.81 16.33 43.05
N SER A 337 26.05 15.24 42.84
CA SER A 337 26.25 13.93 43.49
C SER A 337 26.00 12.75 42.54
N LEU A 338 25.76 13.01 41.26
CA LEU A 338 25.87 11.98 40.22
C LEU A 338 27.16 12.28 39.46
N ASN A 339 28.28 11.70 39.90
CA ASN A 339 29.27 11.27 38.91
C ASN A 339 28.47 10.49 37.86
N PRO A 340 28.46 10.91 36.58
CA PRO A 340 27.51 10.34 35.66
C PRO A 340 27.78 8.84 35.60
N ALA A 341 26.73 8.02 35.55
CA ALA A 341 26.90 6.58 35.27
C ALA A 341 27.53 6.33 33.88
N TYR A 342 27.92 7.40 33.18
CA TYR A 342 28.60 7.36 31.92
C TYR A 342 29.47 8.59 31.68
N ASN A 343 30.69 8.38 31.16
CA ASN A 343 31.59 9.44 30.71
C ASN A 343 31.01 10.17 29.46
N VAL A 344 31.43 11.40 29.15
CA VAL A 344 31.15 12.04 27.84
C VAL A 344 31.72 11.18 26.69
N PHE A 345 32.75 10.39 26.98
CA PHE A 345 33.31 9.35 26.09
C PHE A 345 32.47 8.05 26.02
N ASN A 346 31.44 7.90 26.85
CA ASN A 346 30.56 6.74 26.74
C ASN A 346 29.69 6.85 25.50
N THR A 347 29.36 5.68 24.98
CA THR A 347 28.56 5.53 23.78
C THR A 347 27.22 6.24 23.94
N GLN A 348 26.75 6.84 22.86
CA GLN A 348 25.46 7.53 22.76
C GLN A 348 24.32 6.72 23.44
N GLN A 349 24.37 5.40 23.28
CA GLN A 349 23.44 4.42 23.84
C GLN A 349 23.35 4.47 25.38
N MET A 350 24.46 4.58 26.10
CA MET A 350 24.44 4.67 27.57
C MET A 350 23.80 5.98 28.05
N ARG A 351 24.09 7.09 27.36
CA ARG A 351 23.50 8.40 27.68
C ARG A 351 21.98 8.37 27.53
N TYR A 352 21.50 7.74 26.46
CA TYR A 352 20.07 7.59 26.20
C TYR A 352 19.37 6.67 27.20
N MET A 353 19.99 5.56 27.61
CA MET A 353 19.42 4.68 28.63
C MET A 353 19.22 5.40 29.96
N SER A 354 20.19 6.20 30.38
CA SER A 354 20.07 6.98 31.61
C SER A 354 18.99 8.05 31.54
N LEU A 355 18.88 8.77 30.41
CA LEU A 355 17.82 9.76 30.20
C LEU A 355 16.42 9.11 30.24
N ARG A 356 16.27 7.94 29.59
CA ARG A 356 15.01 7.18 29.59
C ARG A 356 14.59 6.75 31.00
N ASN A 357 15.51 6.21 31.78
CA ASN A 357 15.22 5.76 33.15
C ASN A 357 14.80 6.94 34.04
N PHE A 358 15.49 8.08 33.90
CA PHE A 358 15.16 9.28 34.66
C PHE A 358 13.75 9.82 34.36
N LEU A 359 13.38 9.98 33.08
CA LEU A 359 12.04 10.43 32.70
C LEU A 359 10.95 9.47 33.17
N ARG A 360 11.23 8.16 33.16
CA ARG A 360 10.32 7.13 33.68
C ARG A 360 10.13 7.29 35.18
N ASP A 361 11.20 7.53 35.92
CA ASP A 361 11.15 7.65 37.37
C ASP A 361 10.41 8.94 37.78
N ILE A 362 10.63 10.07 37.09
CA ILE A 362 9.83 11.31 37.24
C ILE A 362 8.33 11.03 37.12
N LEU A 363 7.92 10.34 36.05
CA LEU A 363 6.51 10.00 35.83
C LEU A 363 5.96 9.02 36.86
N ARG A 364 6.79 8.09 37.34
CA ARG A 364 6.41 7.09 38.35
C ARG A 364 6.09 7.76 39.68
N TYR A 365 6.86 8.77 40.06
CA TYR A 365 6.68 9.49 41.33
C TYR A 365 5.78 10.73 41.22
N ASP A 366 5.26 11.03 40.02
CA ASP A 366 4.38 12.17 39.73
C ASP A 366 4.93 13.53 40.20
N TYR A 367 6.25 13.67 40.11
CA TYR A 367 7.00 14.71 40.80
C TYR A 367 7.95 15.43 39.85
N ASN A 368 7.87 16.76 39.79
CA ASN A 368 8.80 17.61 39.09
C ASN A 368 10.03 17.85 39.98
N PRO A 369 11.20 17.28 39.67
CA PRO A 369 12.38 17.42 40.50
C PRO A 369 13.05 18.80 40.36
N ILE A 370 12.63 19.64 39.41
CA ILE A 370 13.12 21.02 39.24
C ILE A 370 12.47 21.94 40.27
N GLU A 371 11.15 21.82 40.43
CA GLU A 371 10.33 22.75 41.20
C GLU A 371 9.79 22.13 42.50
N GLU A 372 10.24 20.91 42.81
CA GLU A 372 9.81 20.09 43.95
C GLU A 372 8.30 20.00 44.17
N ARG A 373 7.55 20.00 43.06
CA ARG A 373 6.08 19.96 43.08
C ARG A 373 5.55 18.78 42.29
N LYS A 374 4.25 18.50 42.44
CA LYS A 374 3.58 17.55 41.54
C LYS A 374 3.61 18.04 40.10
N LEU A 375 3.74 17.10 39.17
CA LEU A 375 3.69 17.40 37.74
C LEU A 375 2.29 17.87 37.35
N SER A 376 2.21 18.90 36.51
CA SER A 376 0.97 19.28 35.86
C SER A 376 0.51 18.19 34.88
N THR A 377 -0.75 18.26 34.46
CA THR A 377 -1.30 17.32 33.47
C THR A 377 -0.53 17.41 32.16
N ASP A 378 -0.13 18.61 31.75
CA ASP A 378 0.59 18.86 30.50
C ASP A 378 2.04 18.36 30.56
N GLU A 379 2.71 18.52 31.70
CA GLU A 379 4.06 17.98 31.91
C GLU A 379 4.05 16.45 31.86
N ARG A 380 3.05 15.79 32.47
CA ARG A 380 2.89 14.34 32.39
C ARG A 380 2.62 13.87 30.97
N ALA A 381 1.76 14.58 30.23
CA ALA A 381 1.45 14.26 28.85
C ALA A 381 2.70 14.38 27.95
N PHE A 382 3.46 15.47 28.13
CA PHE A 382 4.71 15.72 27.41
C PHE A 382 5.78 14.66 27.70
N LEU A 383 6.04 14.34 28.98
CA LEU A 383 7.02 13.32 29.39
C LEU A 383 6.65 11.91 28.88
N LYS A 384 5.36 11.56 28.86
CA LYS A 384 4.87 10.31 28.26
C LYS A 384 5.07 10.28 26.74
N LYS A 385 4.91 11.41 26.05
CA LYS A 385 5.19 11.54 24.60
C LYS A 385 6.69 11.36 24.34
N MET A 386 7.56 12.00 25.13
CA MET A 386 9.02 11.87 25.06
C MET A 386 9.52 10.43 25.22
N LEU A 387 9.01 9.70 26.22
CA LEU A 387 9.38 8.29 26.46
C LEU A 387 9.09 7.36 25.28
N LYS A 388 8.09 7.70 24.44
CA LYS A 388 7.78 6.95 23.21
C LYS A 388 8.80 7.22 22.10
N HIS A 389 9.32 8.45 21.98
CA HIS A 389 10.23 8.84 20.91
C HIS A 389 11.69 8.44 21.18
N VAL A 390 12.14 8.43 22.43
CA VAL A 390 13.47 7.92 22.82
C VAL A 390 13.63 6.42 22.48
N GLY A 391 12.51 5.68 22.33
CA GLY A 391 12.49 4.28 21.92
C GLY A 391 12.54 4.00 20.41
N ILE A 392 12.58 5.02 19.54
CA ILE A 392 12.50 4.84 18.08
C ILE A 392 13.89 4.78 17.39
N LEU A 393 15.00 4.99 18.12
CA LEU A 393 16.38 5.00 17.56
C LEU A 393 17.05 3.60 17.47
N ASP A 394 16.27 2.53 17.27
CA ASP A 394 16.69 1.12 17.46
C ASP A 394 17.12 0.38 16.17
N ASP A 395 17.97 1.01 15.34
CA ASP A 395 18.47 0.44 14.07
C ASP A 395 19.46 -0.74 14.25
N ARG A 396 19.80 -1.15 15.48
CA ARG A 396 20.79 -2.22 15.74
C ARG A 396 20.16 -3.56 16.11
N ILE A 397 18.90 -3.59 16.54
CA ILE A 397 18.15 -4.85 16.70
C ILE A 397 17.79 -5.44 15.33
N VAL A 398 17.56 -4.59 14.32
CA VAL A 398 17.36 -4.98 12.90
C VAL A 398 18.53 -5.81 12.35
N LYS A 399 19.77 -5.56 12.81
CA LYS A 399 20.96 -6.32 12.40
C LYS A 399 21.18 -7.64 13.14
N TYR A 400 20.53 -7.85 14.29
CA TYR A 400 20.63 -9.10 15.06
C TYR A 400 19.54 -10.11 14.63
N TYR A 401 18.36 -9.62 14.23
CA TYR A 401 17.26 -10.46 13.73
C TYR A 401 17.36 -10.83 12.23
N SER A 402 18.37 -10.34 11.52
CA SER A 402 18.60 -10.63 10.09
C SER A 402 19.29 -11.96 9.79
N SER A 403 19.55 -12.82 10.80
CA SER A 403 20.20 -14.13 10.61
C SER A 403 19.33 -15.34 10.96
N GLN A 404 18.07 -15.16 11.36
CA GLN A 404 17.14 -16.27 11.61
C GLN A 404 16.15 -16.43 10.46
N SER A 405 15.86 -17.68 10.08
CA SER A 405 14.82 -18.01 9.12
C SER A 405 13.43 -17.64 9.66
N GLU A 406 12.45 -17.46 8.77
CA GLU A 406 11.09 -17.07 9.17
C GLU A 406 10.44 -18.07 10.13
N ASP A 407 10.69 -19.36 9.92
CA ASP A 407 10.14 -20.45 10.74
C ASP A 407 10.79 -20.51 12.13
N GLU A 408 12.10 -20.27 12.25
CA GLU A 408 12.78 -20.16 13.56
C GLU A 408 12.24 -18.99 14.39
N LYS A 409 11.89 -17.89 13.73
CA LYS A 409 11.26 -16.73 14.39
C LYS A 409 9.84 -17.05 14.84
N ILE A 410 9.07 -17.76 14.02
CA ILE A 410 7.72 -18.23 14.39
C ILE A 410 7.81 -19.14 15.62
N GLN A 411 8.75 -20.09 15.63
CA GLN A 411 8.99 -21.00 16.76
C GLN A 411 9.34 -20.24 18.04
N THR A 412 10.26 -19.27 17.94
CA THR A 412 10.70 -18.45 19.07
C THR A 412 9.55 -17.62 19.66
N ILE A 413 8.73 -17.04 18.79
CA ILE A 413 7.57 -16.26 19.22
C ILE A 413 6.51 -17.17 19.84
N ALA A 414 6.27 -18.34 19.25
CA ALA A 414 5.30 -19.31 19.77
C ALA A 414 5.70 -19.84 21.15
N ASN A 415 6.96 -20.25 21.32
CA ASN A 415 7.52 -20.70 22.60
C ASN A 415 7.29 -19.66 23.70
N TYR A 416 7.59 -18.38 23.41
CA TYR A 416 7.41 -17.29 24.36
C TYR A 416 5.94 -17.05 24.71
N ILE A 417 5.03 -17.15 23.73
CA ILE A 417 3.59 -17.02 23.97
C ILE A 417 3.10 -18.17 24.87
N VAL A 418 3.51 -19.42 24.61
CA VAL A 418 3.16 -20.58 25.42
C VAL A 418 3.60 -20.37 26.88
N GLU A 419 4.86 -19.96 27.10
CA GLU A 419 5.38 -19.68 28.45
C GLU A 419 4.53 -18.63 29.19
N LYS A 420 4.15 -17.54 28.51
CA LYS A 420 3.31 -16.50 29.11
C LYS A 420 1.87 -16.92 29.36
N LEU A 421 1.33 -17.80 28.53
CA LEU A 421 0.01 -18.39 28.76
C LEU A 421 0.04 -19.35 29.96
N GLU A 422 1.12 -20.13 30.14
CA GLU A 422 1.34 -21.00 31.30
C GLU A 422 1.46 -20.19 32.60
N GLU A 423 2.27 -19.11 32.60
CA GLU A 423 2.42 -18.20 33.74
C GLU A 423 1.09 -17.60 34.21
N HIS A 424 0.16 -17.35 33.29
CA HIS A 424 -1.14 -16.76 33.58
C HIS A 424 -2.25 -17.79 33.74
N ASN A 425 -1.95 -19.09 33.61
CA ASN A 425 -2.93 -20.18 33.61
C ASN A 425 -4.07 -19.96 32.60
N LEU A 426 -3.73 -19.49 31.39
CA LEU A 426 -4.66 -19.13 30.34
C LEU A 426 -4.49 -20.06 29.13
N LYS A 427 -5.60 -20.65 28.67
CA LYS A 427 -5.58 -21.55 27.50
C LYS A 427 -5.55 -20.76 26.19
N PRO A 428 -4.85 -21.25 25.13
CA PRO A 428 -4.76 -20.56 23.83
C PRO A 428 -6.03 -20.66 22.95
N LYS A 429 -7.24 -20.52 23.54
CA LYS A 429 -8.53 -20.66 22.84
C LYS A 429 -9.45 -19.45 22.98
N GLY A 430 -10.21 -19.14 21.92
CA GLY A 430 -11.17 -18.03 21.88
C GLY A 430 -10.58 -16.68 21.42
N GLU A 431 -11.44 -15.71 21.10
CA GLU A 431 -11.02 -14.42 20.54
C GLU A 431 -10.21 -13.58 21.55
N LEU A 432 -10.51 -13.69 22.84
CA LEU A 432 -9.76 -13.04 23.91
C LEU A 432 -8.33 -13.60 24.00
N ALA A 433 -8.16 -14.92 23.94
CA ALA A 433 -6.83 -15.53 23.91
C ALA A 433 -6.07 -15.14 22.65
N LYS A 434 -6.72 -15.04 21.48
CA LYS A 434 -6.07 -14.53 20.25
C LYS A 434 -5.60 -13.09 20.40
N GLN A 435 -6.44 -12.22 20.98
CA GLN A 435 -6.08 -10.84 21.26
C GLN A 435 -4.95 -10.76 22.28
N LEU A 436 -4.96 -11.63 23.29
CA LEU A 436 -3.93 -11.70 24.31
C LEU A 436 -2.61 -12.25 23.76
N MET A 437 -2.61 -13.34 23.00
CA MET A 437 -1.44 -13.87 22.29
C MET A 437 -0.83 -12.80 21.38
N ARG A 438 -1.70 -12.07 20.65
CA ARG A 438 -1.28 -10.92 19.85
C ARG A 438 -0.69 -9.80 20.70
N ALA A 439 -1.29 -9.49 21.84
CA ALA A 439 -0.79 -8.48 22.74
C ALA A 439 0.54 -8.91 23.38
N ILE A 440 0.68 -10.17 23.80
CA ILE A 440 1.90 -10.77 24.35
C ILE A 440 3.01 -10.68 23.31
N ALA A 441 2.79 -11.18 22.10
CA ALA A 441 3.83 -11.15 21.07
C ALA A 441 4.11 -9.74 20.54
N ARG A 442 3.11 -8.86 20.38
CA ARG A 442 3.37 -7.45 20.03
C ARG A 442 4.05 -6.66 21.13
N LYS A 443 3.91 -7.09 22.39
CA LYS A 443 4.58 -6.48 23.55
C LYS A 443 6.01 -6.97 23.67
N ALA A 444 6.25 -8.27 23.46
CA ALA A 444 7.56 -8.90 23.62
C ALA A 444 8.46 -8.72 22.38
N PHE A 445 7.89 -8.79 21.19
CA PHE A 445 8.56 -8.65 19.89
C PHE A 445 8.11 -7.36 19.19
N LYS A 446 8.01 -6.27 19.97
CA LYS A 446 7.53 -4.98 19.48
C LYS A 446 8.49 -4.44 18.41
N GLY A 447 7.98 -4.25 17.20
CA GLY A 447 8.77 -3.79 16.05
C GLY A 447 9.23 -4.92 15.12
N GLU A 448 8.91 -6.18 15.40
CA GLU A 448 9.18 -7.27 14.48
C GLU A 448 8.20 -7.21 13.29
N ASP A 449 8.71 -6.88 12.10
CA ASP A 449 7.93 -6.80 10.85
C ASP A 449 7.22 -8.12 10.52
N LEU A 450 7.75 -9.25 11.01
CA LEU A 450 7.15 -10.57 10.89
C LEU A 450 5.70 -10.60 11.41
N LEU A 451 5.43 -9.92 12.54
CA LEU A 451 4.09 -9.85 13.13
C LEU A 451 3.11 -8.99 12.32
N ASN A 452 3.59 -8.23 11.34
CA ASN A 452 2.76 -7.39 10.48
C ASN A 452 2.54 -8.01 9.09
N LYS A 453 3.24 -9.10 8.75
CA LYS A 453 3.06 -9.85 7.50
C LYS A 453 1.73 -10.61 7.50
N THR A 454 1.01 -10.53 6.38
CA THR A 454 -0.25 -11.26 6.16
C THR A 454 -0.02 -12.78 6.27
N GLY A 455 -0.88 -13.47 7.02
CA GLY A 455 -0.81 -14.93 7.19
C GLY A 455 0.11 -15.43 8.31
N ILE A 456 1.08 -14.62 8.76
CA ILE A 456 2.04 -15.04 9.81
C ILE A 456 1.39 -15.26 11.17
N TRP A 457 0.41 -14.44 11.54
CA TRP A 457 -0.32 -14.66 12.79
C TRP A 457 -1.05 -15.99 12.83
N LYS A 458 -1.49 -16.50 11.67
CA LYS A 458 -2.10 -17.83 11.59
C LYS A 458 -1.05 -18.89 11.91
N LYS A 459 0.13 -18.82 11.26
CA LYS A 459 1.26 -19.73 11.53
C LYS A 459 1.74 -19.69 12.99
N ILE A 460 1.92 -18.51 13.57
CA ILE A 460 2.29 -18.36 15.00
C ILE A 460 1.22 -18.96 15.91
N GLN A 461 -0.06 -18.73 15.59
CA GLN A 461 -1.16 -19.27 16.39
C GLN A 461 -1.23 -20.80 16.28
N ASP A 462 -1.06 -21.35 15.08
CA ASP A 462 -1.07 -22.80 14.85
C ASP A 462 0.11 -23.46 15.60
N GLU A 463 1.29 -22.85 15.58
CA GLU A 463 2.48 -23.31 16.32
C GLU A 463 2.30 -23.24 17.85
N VAL A 464 1.72 -22.15 18.38
CA VAL A 464 1.36 -22.04 19.82
C VAL A 464 0.38 -23.15 20.23
N ILE A 465 -0.60 -23.46 19.39
CA ILE A 465 -1.61 -24.50 19.67
C ILE A 465 -0.96 -25.88 19.68
N LEU A 466 -0.07 -26.18 18.72
CA LEU A 466 0.67 -27.44 18.66
C LEU A 466 1.53 -27.65 19.91
N GLN A 467 2.33 -26.67 20.28
CA GLN A 467 3.19 -26.75 21.47
C GLN A 467 2.40 -26.85 22.78
N TRP A 468 1.26 -26.15 22.89
CA TRP A 468 0.39 -26.28 24.05
C TRP A 468 -0.24 -27.67 24.15
N PHE A 469 -0.63 -28.26 23.01
CA PHE A 469 -1.18 -29.62 22.95
C PHE A 469 -0.16 -30.67 23.38
N GLU A 470 1.09 -30.55 22.95
CA GLU A 470 2.17 -31.45 23.34
C GLU A 470 2.47 -31.40 24.85
N LYS A 471 2.41 -30.20 25.44
CA LYS A 471 2.69 -30.00 26.88
C LYS A 471 1.51 -30.33 27.79
N HIS A 472 0.29 -30.04 27.35
CA HIS A 472 -0.95 -30.17 28.14
C HIS A 472 -2.01 -30.98 27.39
N PRO A 473 -1.77 -32.28 27.10
CA PRO A 473 -2.71 -33.08 26.32
C PRO A 473 -4.10 -33.16 26.99
N ASP A 474 -4.16 -33.16 28.32
CA ASP A 474 -5.41 -33.24 29.10
C ASP A 474 -6.33 -32.01 28.94
N ASP A 475 -5.76 -30.84 28.62
CA ASP A 475 -6.53 -29.63 28.32
C ASP A 475 -7.37 -29.76 27.05
N PHE A 476 -6.98 -30.67 26.16
CA PHE A 476 -7.70 -30.99 24.94
C PHE A 476 -8.56 -32.25 25.10
N ILE A 477 -8.15 -33.22 25.93
CA ILE A 477 -8.92 -34.43 26.22
C ILE A 477 -10.20 -34.11 27.01
N SER A 478 -10.14 -33.17 27.97
CA SER A 478 -11.32 -32.69 28.71
C SER A 478 -12.30 -31.88 27.84
N GLN A 479 -11.84 -31.34 26.72
CA GLN A 479 -12.65 -30.63 25.74
C GLN A 479 -13.28 -31.55 24.70
N VAL A 480 -12.70 -32.70 24.38
CA VAL A 480 -13.42 -33.72 23.59
C VAL A 480 -14.65 -34.25 24.37
N GLN A 481 -14.65 -34.13 25.70
CA GLN A 481 -15.80 -34.49 26.54
C GLN A 481 -16.77 -33.31 26.81
N LYS A 482 -16.31 -32.04 26.86
CA LYS A 482 -17.16 -30.85 27.09
C LYS A 482 -17.57 -30.05 25.84
N GLU A 483 -16.83 -30.16 24.74
CA GLU A 483 -17.28 -29.84 23.37
C GLU A 483 -17.75 -31.14 22.68
N SER A 484 -18.47 -31.97 23.45
CA SER A 484 -19.51 -32.77 22.84
C SER A 484 -20.51 -31.82 22.19
N LYS A 485 -20.28 -31.57 20.90
CA LYS A 485 -21.26 -31.22 19.88
C LYS A 485 -22.49 -30.48 20.42
N THR A 486 -22.37 -29.18 20.60
CA THR A 486 -23.36 -28.36 19.90
C THR A 486 -22.65 -27.89 18.65
N GLU A 487 -22.64 -28.75 17.63
CA GLU A 487 -22.69 -28.26 16.26
C GLU A 487 -23.72 -27.12 16.30
N ILE A 488 -23.27 -25.86 16.19
CA ILE A 488 -24.20 -24.77 15.98
C ILE A 488 -24.83 -25.16 14.67
N ALA A 489 -26.05 -25.71 14.76
CA ALA A 489 -26.69 -26.26 13.61
C ALA A 489 -26.71 -25.16 12.52
N PRO A 490 -26.74 -25.50 11.24
CA PRO A 490 -26.93 -24.52 10.19
C PRO A 490 -28.17 -23.66 10.46
N ALA A 491 -28.17 -22.40 10.05
CA ALA A 491 -29.38 -21.57 10.09
C ALA A 491 -30.41 -22.01 9.04
N VAL A 492 -29.91 -22.65 7.99
CA VAL A 492 -30.70 -23.22 6.91
C VAL A 492 -31.49 -24.43 7.41
N SER A 493 -32.80 -24.39 7.19
CA SER A 493 -33.72 -25.50 7.48
C SER A 493 -34.09 -26.25 6.19
N GLU A 494 -34.63 -27.46 6.29
CA GLU A 494 -35.19 -28.17 5.13
C GLU A 494 -36.27 -27.33 4.41
N LYS A 495 -37.09 -26.58 5.17
CA LYS A 495 -38.08 -25.64 4.60
C LYS A 495 -37.44 -24.52 3.77
N THR A 496 -36.23 -24.10 4.13
CA THR A 496 -35.46 -23.12 3.34
C THR A 496 -35.03 -23.74 2.01
N ILE A 497 -34.62 -25.00 2.02
CA ILE A 497 -34.25 -25.75 0.80
C ILE A 497 -35.46 -26.00 -0.08
N GLU A 498 -36.61 -26.37 0.50
CA GLU A 498 -37.86 -26.55 -0.25
C GLU A 498 -38.28 -25.27 -0.98
N ARG A 499 -38.24 -24.12 -0.29
CA ARG A 499 -38.51 -22.81 -0.92
C ARG A 499 -37.50 -22.44 -2.00
N ALA A 500 -36.23 -22.77 -1.80
CA ALA A 500 -35.16 -22.50 -2.77
C ALA A 500 -35.19 -23.44 -3.99
N THR A 501 -35.99 -24.51 -3.96
CA THR A 501 -36.11 -25.48 -5.05
C THR A 501 -37.26 -25.09 -5.96
N GLU A 502 -36.93 -24.56 -7.13
CA GLU A 502 -37.92 -24.41 -8.20
C GLU A 502 -37.89 -25.63 -9.11
N THR A 503 -39.05 -26.23 -9.37
CA THR A 503 -39.19 -27.25 -10.40
C THR A 503 -40.09 -26.76 -11.53
N LYS A 504 -39.62 -26.94 -12.77
CA LYS A 504 -40.36 -26.55 -13.98
C LYS A 504 -40.50 -27.77 -14.88
N GLN A 505 -41.73 -28.14 -15.20
CA GLN A 505 -42.00 -29.17 -16.20
C GLN A 505 -41.74 -28.59 -17.59
N THR A 506 -40.93 -29.27 -18.41
CA THR A 506 -40.71 -28.90 -19.80
C THR A 506 -41.55 -29.78 -20.73
N ASP A 507 -41.73 -29.31 -21.96
CA ASP A 507 -42.56 -29.96 -22.99
C ASP A 507 -42.16 -31.42 -23.28
N ASP A 508 -40.91 -31.78 -22.98
CA ASP A 508 -40.31 -33.10 -23.26
C ASP A 508 -40.47 -34.13 -22.12
N ARG A 509 -41.45 -33.98 -21.22
CA ARG A 509 -41.65 -34.87 -20.04
C ARG A 509 -40.46 -34.91 -19.08
N LYS A 510 -39.65 -33.86 -19.09
CA LYS A 510 -38.57 -33.66 -18.14
C LYS A 510 -38.98 -32.63 -17.11
N VAL A 511 -38.54 -32.84 -15.87
CA VAL A 511 -38.63 -31.84 -14.82
C VAL A 511 -37.23 -31.25 -14.66
N LYS A 512 -37.12 -29.94 -14.77
CA LYS A 512 -35.92 -29.19 -14.44
C LYS A 512 -35.98 -28.73 -12.99
N ALA A 513 -34.89 -28.92 -12.26
CA ALA A 513 -34.72 -28.35 -10.92
C ALA A 513 -33.71 -27.20 -10.95
N GLU A 514 -34.06 -26.08 -10.32
CA GLU A 514 -33.23 -24.90 -10.19
C GLU A 514 -33.08 -24.50 -8.71
N PHE A 515 -31.89 -24.05 -8.33
CA PHE A 515 -31.62 -23.48 -7.00
C PHE A 515 -31.74 -21.95 -7.06
N ASN A 516 -32.84 -21.45 -6.52
CA ASN A 516 -33.18 -20.04 -6.46
C ASN A 516 -33.46 -19.64 -5.00
N LEU A 517 -32.39 -19.45 -4.24
CA LEU A 517 -32.47 -18.96 -2.88
C LEU A 517 -32.54 -17.44 -2.85
N GLU A 518 -33.61 -16.88 -2.28
CA GLU A 518 -33.67 -15.45 -2.01
C GLU A 518 -32.71 -15.08 -0.87
N LEU A 519 -31.83 -14.11 -1.12
CA LEU A 519 -30.80 -13.74 -0.15
C LEU A 519 -31.41 -13.21 1.16
N MET A 520 -32.53 -12.48 1.07
CA MET A 520 -33.22 -11.94 2.25
C MET A 520 -33.80 -13.04 3.14
N ASP A 521 -34.32 -14.13 2.59
CA ASP A 521 -34.81 -15.28 3.35
C ASP A 521 -33.68 -15.92 4.19
N LEU A 522 -32.50 -16.04 3.60
CA LEU A 522 -31.33 -16.55 4.30
C LEU A 522 -30.84 -15.60 5.39
N ILE A 523 -30.79 -14.29 5.09
CA ILE A 523 -30.42 -13.26 6.06
C ILE A 523 -31.36 -13.29 7.26
N ASN A 524 -32.68 -13.37 7.03
CA ASN A 524 -33.68 -13.47 8.08
C ASN A 524 -33.49 -14.75 8.90
N SER A 525 -33.26 -15.90 8.26
CA SER A 525 -33.00 -17.17 8.96
C SER A 525 -31.76 -17.09 9.88
N ILE A 526 -30.69 -16.41 9.44
CA ILE A 526 -29.49 -16.19 10.25
C ILE A 526 -29.81 -15.32 11.48
N VAL A 527 -30.56 -14.23 11.28
CA VAL A 527 -30.90 -13.29 12.37
C VAL A 527 -31.90 -13.88 13.35
N GLU A 528 -32.88 -14.65 12.88
CA GLU A 528 -33.84 -15.37 13.74
C GLU A 528 -33.11 -16.37 14.64
N LYS A 529 -32.12 -17.07 14.09
CA LYS A 529 -31.31 -18.03 14.84
C LYS A 529 -30.36 -17.35 15.83
N ASP A 530 -29.74 -16.25 15.42
CA ASP A 530 -28.82 -15.47 16.26
C ASP A 530 -29.16 -13.97 16.19
N PRO A 531 -30.07 -13.50 17.06
CA PRO A 531 -30.49 -12.09 17.09
C PRO A 531 -29.34 -11.09 17.29
N SER A 532 -28.20 -11.53 17.84
CA SER A 532 -27.01 -10.67 17.99
C SER A 532 -26.43 -10.23 16.63
N LYS A 533 -26.80 -10.90 15.54
CA LYS A 533 -26.39 -10.58 14.17
C LYS A 533 -27.28 -9.56 13.49
N GLN A 534 -28.37 -9.10 14.12
CA GLN A 534 -29.31 -8.15 13.51
C GLN A 534 -28.62 -6.87 13.00
N SER A 535 -27.76 -6.26 13.82
CA SER A 535 -27.00 -5.06 13.43
C SER A 535 -26.03 -5.33 12.28
N TYR A 536 -25.43 -6.52 12.23
CA TYR A 536 -24.50 -6.94 11.17
C TYR A 536 -25.24 -7.12 9.84
N ALA A 537 -26.42 -7.76 9.89
CA ALA A 537 -27.31 -7.96 8.77
C ALA A 537 -27.80 -6.63 8.19
N LYS A 538 -28.26 -5.70 9.04
CA LYS A 538 -28.70 -4.35 8.61
C LYS A 538 -27.61 -3.61 7.84
N ILE A 539 -26.37 -3.59 8.37
CA ILE A 539 -25.24 -2.96 7.68
C ILE A 539 -24.98 -3.64 6.33
N TYR A 540 -25.02 -4.97 6.27
CA TYR A 540 -24.83 -5.70 5.03
C TYR A 540 -25.90 -5.32 3.98
N ILE A 541 -27.18 -5.33 4.37
CA ILE A 541 -28.33 -4.96 3.53
C ILE A 541 -28.16 -3.55 2.95
N LEU A 542 -27.86 -2.56 3.80
CA LEU A 542 -27.68 -1.16 3.38
C LEU A 542 -26.48 -0.98 2.45
N THR A 543 -25.35 -1.65 2.74
CA THR A 543 -24.13 -1.53 1.93
C THR A 543 -24.16 -2.31 0.61
N GLU A 544 -25.08 -3.27 0.45
CA GLU A 544 -25.30 -3.96 -0.82
C GLU A 544 -26.55 -3.47 -1.56
N GLY A 545 -27.30 -2.52 -0.99
CA GLY A 545 -28.50 -1.97 -1.62
C GLY A 545 -29.63 -3.00 -1.76
N LEU A 546 -29.71 -3.98 -0.86
CA LEU A 546 -30.72 -5.05 -0.96
C LEU A 546 -32.16 -4.58 -0.65
N GLN A 547 -32.31 -3.39 -0.05
CA GLN A 547 -33.61 -2.77 0.26
C GLN A 547 -33.73 -1.33 -0.27
N GLY A 548 -32.97 -0.97 -1.32
CA GLY A 548 -33.01 0.37 -1.91
C GLY A 548 -31.64 0.87 -2.36
N GLU A 549 -31.36 2.15 -2.12
CA GLU A 549 -30.09 2.75 -2.51
C GLU A 549 -28.92 2.19 -1.69
N LYS A 550 -27.80 1.94 -2.38
CA LYS A 550 -26.58 1.44 -1.77
C LYS A 550 -25.88 2.57 -1.02
N LEU A 551 -25.83 2.46 0.31
CA LEU A 551 -25.17 3.47 1.16
C LEU A 551 -23.66 3.20 1.32
N ARG A 552 -22.86 4.26 1.40
CA ARG A 552 -21.43 4.13 1.72
C ARG A 552 -21.26 3.94 3.23
N HIS A 553 -20.15 3.32 3.62
CA HIS A 553 -19.83 3.12 5.04
C HIS A 553 -19.72 4.43 5.84
N LYS A 554 -19.39 5.55 5.18
CA LYS A 554 -19.34 6.88 5.80
C LYS A 554 -20.77 7.34 6.15
N ASP A 555 -21.68 7.27 5.18
CA ASP A 555 -23.07 7.68 5.35
C ASP A 555 -23.75 6.84 6.45
N ILE A 556 -23.52 5.51 6.46
CA ILE A 556 -24.03 4.62 7.53
C ILE A 556 -23.46 4.97 8.91
N ALA A 557 -22.22 5.43 9.01
CA ALA A 557 -21.61 5.82 10.28
C ALA A 557 -22.11 7.19 10.75
N GLU A 558 -22.37 8.12 9.84
CA GLU A 558 -22.92 9.45 10.12
C GLU A 558 -24.39 9.37 10.58
N GLU A 559 -25.18 8.47 9.98
CA GLU A 559 -26.60 8.26 10.30
C GLU A 559 -26.83 7.05 11.23
N SER A 560 -25.78 6.50 11.85
CA SER A 560 -25.87 5.18 12.48
C SER A 560 -26.84 5.12 13.66
N LEU A 561 -26.98 6.22 14.40
CA LEU A 561 -27.88 6.28 15.54
C LEU A 561 -29.34 6.15 15.09
N GLU A 562 -29.69 6.76 13.96
CA GLU A 562 -31.02 6.67 13.35
C GLU A 562 -31.25 5.31 12.69
N LEU A 563 -30.28 4.83 11.90
CA LEU A 563 -30.41 3.58 11.12
C LEU A 563 -30.32 2.31 11.98
N LEU A 564 -29.50 2.31 13.03
CA LEU A 564 -29.15 1.12 13.80
C LEU A 564 -29.54 1.20 15.28
N GLY A 565 -29.88 2.39 15.79
CA GLY A 565 -30.11 2.61 17.22
C GLY A 565 -28.83 2.63 18.05
N GLU A 566 -27.65 2.68 17.41
CA GLU A 566 -26.34 2.71 18.06
C GLU A 566 -25.34 3.56 17.27
N GLN A 567 -24.44 4.25 17.96
CA GLN A 567 -23.37 5.01 17.32
C GLN A 567 -22.21 4.08 16.93
N ILE A 568 -21.82 4.05 15.65
CA ILE A 568 -20.70 3.23 15.17
C ILE A 568 -19.73 4.03 14.32
N THR A 569 -18.48 3.57 14.27
CA THR A 569 -17.47 4.14 13.36
C THR A 569 -17.48 3.46 11.98
N VAL A 570 -16.81 4.08 11.02
CA VAL A 570 -16.60 3.52 9.66
C VAL A 570 -15.90 2.16 9.72
N GLU A 571 -14.92 2.00 10.61
CA GLU A 571 -14.18 0.73 10.79
C GLU A 571 -15.08 -0.37 11.34
N THR A 572 -15.94 -0.04 12.31
CA THR A 572 -16.93 -0.97 12.87
C THR A 572 -17.93 -1.40 11.81
N SER A 573 -18.41 -0.47 10.98
CA SER A 573 -19.29 -0.76 9.84
C SER A 573 -18.64 -1.73 8.83
N LYS A 574 -17.40 -1.45 8.41
CA LYS A 574 -16.61 -2.35 7.53
C LYS A 574 -16.40 -3.73 8.14
N TRP A 575 -16.06 -3.80 9.42
CA TRP A 575 -15.83 -5.06 10.12
C TRP A 575 -17.10 -5.90 10.25
N ARG A 576 -18.23 -5.29 10.65
CA ARG A 576 -19.53 -5.98 10.76
C ARG A 576 -20.01 -6.50 9.41
N LYS A 577 -19.91 -5.68 8.35
CA LYS A 577 -20.19 -6.11 6.96
C LYS A 577 -19.37 -7.35 6.61
N LYS A 578 -18.06 -7.32 6.80
CA LYS A 578 -17.16 -8.43 6.47
C LYS A 578 -17.49 -9.70 7.25
N LYS A 579 -17.80 -9.55 8.55
CA LYS A 579 -18.20 -10.68 9.40
C LYS A 579 -19.51 -11.31 8.94
N PHE A 580 -20.50 -10.49 8.61
CA PHE A 580 -21.78 -10.99 8.12
C PHE A 580 -21.67 -11.65 6.75
N ALA A 581 -20.92 -11.03 5.82
CA ALA A 581 -20.69 -11.60 4.49
C ALA A 581 -20.07 -13.00 4.56
N GLY A 582 -19.13 -13.24 5.48
CA GLY A 582 -18.55 -14.57 5.69
C GLY A 582 -19.54 -15.59 6.27
N LEU A 583 -20.42 -15.16 7.18
CA LEU A 583 -21.50 -16.02 7.70
C LEU A 583 -22.50 -16.36 6.59
N LEU A 584 -22.94 -15.36 5.84
CA LEU A 584 -23.90 -15.52 4.75
C LEU A 584 -23.35 -16.46 3.67
N ALA A 585 -22.09 -16.28 3.25
CA ALA A 585 -21.45 -17.16 2.26
C ALA A 585 -21.38 -18.62 2.75
N ARG A 586 -21.12 -18.85 4.04
CA ARG A 586 -21.11 -20.19 4.63
C ARG A 586 -22.50 -20.82 4.61
N GLU A 587 -23.53 -20.10 5.03
CA GLU A 587 -24.90 -20.61 5.05
C GLU A 587 -25.44 -20.82 3.61
N MET A 588 -25.05 -19.97 2.65
CA MET A 588 -25.36 -20.17 1.23
C MET A 588 -24.72 -21.44 0.68
N GLY A 589 -23.44 -21.68 0.96
CA GLY A 589 -22.74 -22.91 0.57
C GLY A 589 -23.43 -24.13 1.13
N PHE A 590 -23.69 -24.11 2.45
CA PHE A 590 -24.41 -25.20 3.12
C PHE A 590 -25.81 -25.45 2.54
N ALA A 591 -26.57 -24.40 2.26
CA ALA A 591 -27.88 -24.54 1.61
C ALA A 591 -27.78 -25.20 0.23
N PHE A 592 -26.76 -24.81 -0.54
CA PHE A 592 -26.53 -25.37 -1.86
C PHE A 592 -26.10 -26.85 -1.81
N GLU A 593 -25.26 -27.23 -0.85
CA GLU A 593 -24.89 -28.63 -0.63
C GLU A 593 -26.10 -29.50 -0.27
N MET A 594 -26.96 -29.02 0.64
CA MET A 594 -28.19 -29.72 1.02
C MET A 594 -29.12 -29.88 -0.18
N TRP A 595 -29.26 -28.82 -0.99
CA TRP A 595 -30.06 -28.85 -2.19
C TRP A 595 -29.52 -29.87 -3.21
N LEU A 596 -28.21 -29.86 -3.47
CA LEU A 596 -27.55 -30.85 -4.33
C LEU A 596 -27.80 -32.28 -3.84
N GLN A 597 -27.58 -32.54 -2.54
CA GLN A 597 -27.82 -33.86 -1.96
C GLN A 597 -29.27 -34.31 -2.19
N LYS A 598 -30.25 -33.42 -1.93
CA LYS A 598 -31.67 -33.68 -2.11
C LYS A 598 -32.00 -34.02 -3.57
N ILE A 599 -31.68 -33.15 -4.52
CA ILE A 599 -32.07 -33.35 -5.92
C ILE A 599 -31.37 -34.57 -6.54
N ILE A 600 -30.10 -34.83 -6.18
CA ILE A 600 -29.37 -36.02 -6.65
C ILE A 600 -30.03 -37.28 -6.10
N SER A 601 -30.38 -37.29 -4.80
CA SER A 601 -31.12 -38.40 -4.17
C SER A 601 -32.50 -38.61 -4.77
N GLU A 602 -33.16 -37.54 -5.20
CA GLU A 602 -34.43 -37.61 -5.92
C GLU A 602 -34.27 -38.09 -7.38
N GLY A 603 -33.04 -38.31 -7.86
CA GLY A 603 -32.75 -38.84 -9.19
C GLY A 603 -32.75 -37.78 -10.28
N PHE A 604 -32.48 -36.52 -9.94
CA PHE A 604 -32.12 -35.50 -10.94
C PHE A 604 -30.66 -35.69 -11.36
N GLU A 605 -30.40 -35.54 -12.65
CA GLU A 605 -29.10 -35.80 -13.26
C GLU A 605 -28.58 -34.57 -14.01
N ILE A 606 -27.25 -34.46 -14.12
CA ILE A 606 -26.61 -33.62 -15.13
C ILE A 606 -26.14 -34.54 -16.25
N LYS A 607 -26.74 -34.38 -17.43
CA LYS A 607 -26.49 -35.28 -18.57
C LYS A 607 -24.99 -35.40 -18.89
N ASN A 608 -24.53 -36.64 -19.06
CA ASN A 608 -23.14 -37.07 -19.29
C ASN A 608 -22.14 -36.77 -18.17
N VAL A 609 -22.57 -36.24 -17.03
CA VAL A 609 -21.69 -35.74 -15.98
C VAL A 609 -22.00 -36.41 -14.65
N LEU A 610 -23.27 -36.40 -14.27
CA LEU A 610 -23.75 -36.92 -13.00
C LEU A 610 -25.04 -37.70 -13.26
N GLU A 611 -24.88 -38.91 -13.80
CA GLU A 611 -25.95 -39.85 -14.15
C GLU A 611 -25.82 -41.14 -13.33
N ASN A 612 -26.93 -41.87 -13.17
CA ASN A 612 -26.96 -43.18 -12.52
C ASN A 612 -26.33 -43.19 -11.11
N VAL A 613 -26.48 -42.10 -10.35
CA VAL A 613 -26.03 -42.03 -8.96
C VAL A 613 -26.93 -42.92 -8.11
N VAL A 614 -26.33 -43.89 -7.41
CA VAL A 614 -27.06 -44.82 -6.52
C VAL A 614 -27.00 -44.38 -5.06
N GLU A 615 -26.00 -43.60 -4.71
CA GLU A 615 -25.79 -43.12 -3.35
C GLU A 615 -25.08 -41.76 -3.38
N VAL A 616 -25.55 -40.82 -2.56
CA VAL A 616 -24.92 -39.52 -2.35
C VAL A 616 -24.73 -39.29 -0.87
N GLN A 617 -23.47 -39.05 -0.49
CA GLN A 617 -23.09 -38.75 0.87
C GLN A 617 -22.57 -37.31 0.93
N ARG A 618 -23.19 -36.48 1.78
CA ARG A 618 -22.70 -35.14 2.10
C ARG A 618 -21.77 -35.22 3.30
N PHE A 619 -20.62 -34.56 3.24
CA PHE A 619 -19.74 -34.41 4.40
C PHE A 619 -19.84 -32.98 4.92
N GLY A 620 -19.50 -32.76 6.19
CA GLY A 620 -19.71 -31.48 6.87
C GLY A 620 -18.45 -30.86 7.46
N GLY A 621 -17.30 -31.51 7.25
CA GLY A 621 -16.03 -31.10 7.85
C GLY A 621 -15.18 -30.20 6.96
N THR A 622 -14.41 -29.29 7.57
CA THR A 622 -13.42 -28.42 6.89
C THR A 622 -12.28 -29.16 6.16
N SER A 623 -12.16 -30.47 6.33
CA SER A 623 -11.13 -31.32 5.72
C SER A 623 -11.74 -32.48 4.92
N GLU A 624 -13.04 -32.43 4.69
CA GLU A 624 -13.79 -33.45 3.95
C GLU A 624 -14.33 -32.85 2.65
N PRO A 625 -14.56 -33.66 1.61
CA PRO A 625 -15.20 -33.18 0.39
C PRO A 625 -16.65 -32.80 0.64
N ASP A 626 -17.20 -31.80 -0.05
CA ASP A 626 -18.59 -31.36 0.19
C ASP A 626 -19.60 -32.52 -0.04
N LEU A 627 -19.51 -33.22 -1.18
CA LEU A 627 -20.29 -34.44 -1.43
C LEU A 627 -19.44 -35.52 -2.12
N VAL A 628 -19.82 -36.78 -1.93
CA VAL A 628 -19.33 -37.93 -2.72
C VAL A 628 -20.52 -38.71 -3.23
N CYS A 629 -20.56 -38.94 -4.53
CA CYS A 629 -21.56 -39.76 -5.20
C CYS A 629 -20.93 -41.09 -5.62
N ARG A 630 -21.63 -42.19 -5.36
CA ARG A 630 -21.31 -43.51 -5.92
C ARG A 630 -22.27 -43.80 -7.07
N HIS A 631 -21.74 -44.20 -8.20
CA HIS A 631 -22.50 -44.53 -9.40
C HIS A 631 -22.82 -46.03 -9.47
N ALA A 632 -23.81 -46.40 -10.27
CA ALA A 632 -24.24 -47.78 -10.45
C ALA A 632 -23.13 -48.71 -11.01
N ASP A 633 -22.18 -48.15 -11.75
CA ASP A 633 -21.01 -48.87 -12.29
C ASP A 633 -19.87 -49.04 -11.27
N GLY A 634 -20.03 -48.51 -10.05
CA GLY A 634 -19.03 -48.55 -8.99
C GLY A 634 -18.02 -47.40 -9.03
N SER A 635 -18.10 -46.49 -10.00
CA SER A 635 -17.29 -45.27 -10.04
C SER A 635 -17.75 -44.25 -9.00
N TYR A 636 -16.88 -43.28 -8.70
CA TYR A 636 -17.12 -42.23 -7.72
C TYR A 636 -16.99 -40.83 -8.33
N THR A 637 -17.89 -39.93 -7.95
CA THR A 637 -17.74 -38.50 -8.21
C THR A 637 -17.62 -37.75 -6.90
N VAL A 638 -16.46 -37.15 -6.67
CA VAL A 638 -16.22 -36.22 -5.56
C VAL A 638 -16.70 -34.84 -6.03
N ILE A 639 -17.59 -34.20 -5.29
CA ILE A 639 -18.18 -32.91 -5.66
C ILE A 639 -17.66 -31.83 -4.73
N SER A 640 -17.17 -30.73 -5.32
CA SER A 640 -17.02 -29.45 -4.63
C SER A 640 -18.14 -28.51 -5.05
N ALA A 641 -18.92 -28.04 -4.07
CA ALA A 641 -20.13 -27.25 -4.28
C ALA A 641 -19.88 -25.78 -3.91
N LYS A 642 -19.77 -24.90 -4.90
CA LYS A 642 -19.55 -23.47 -4.68
C LYS A 642 -20.80 -22.65 -5.00
N CYS A 643 -21.27 -21.87 -4.04
CA CYS A 643 -22.41 -20.96 -4.22
C CYS A 643 -22.01 -19.54 -3.79
N LEU A 644 -22.17 -18.58 -4.70
CA LEU A 644 -21.86 -17.16 -4.45
C LEU A 644 -22.97 -16.24 -4.93
N TYR A 645 -22.93 -14.98 -4.49
CA TYR A 645 -23.76 -13.89 -4.98
C TYR A 645 -22.85 -12.81 -5.55
N SER A 646 -22.75 -12.73 -6.88
CA SER A 646 -21.86 -11.79 -7.58
C SER A 646 -22.40 -11.43 -8.95
N SER A 647 -22.16 -10.21 -9.42
CA SER A 647 -22.56 -9.74 -10.75
C SER A 647 -21.48 -9.93 -11.83
N ARG A 648 -20.35 -10.55 -11.48
CA ARG A 648 -19.18 -10.71 -12.36
C ARG A 648 -18.76 -12.18 -12.47
N SER A 649 -17.79 -12.44 -13.35
CA SER A 649 -17.06 -13.71 -13.37
C SER A 649 -16.37 -13.96 -12.03
N GLU A 650 -16.35 -15.22 -11.62
CA GLU A 650 -15.66 -15.66 -10.40
C GLU A 650 -14.57 -16.66 -10.75
N THR A 651 -13.43 -16.51 -10.08
CA THR A 651 -12.25 -17.35 -10.24
C THR A 651 -11.87 -17.91 -8.88
N PHE A 652 -11.74 -19.24 -8.80
CA PHE A 652 -11.34 -19.96 -7.60
C PHE A 652 -9.92 -20.47 -7.75
N ASP A 653 -9.14 -20.40 -6.67
CA ASP A 653 -7.79 -20.96 -6.64
C ASP A 653 -7.88 -22.48 -6.47
N ARG A 654 -6.95 -23.24 -7.06
CA ARG A 654 -6.87 -24.70 -6.87
C ARG A 654 -6.92 -25.10 -5.39
N ASN A 655 -6.35 -24.26 -4.51
CA ASN A 655 -6.31 -24.50 -3.07
C ASN A 655 -7.69 -24.50 -2.39
N ASP A 656 -8.72 -23.91 -3.02
CA ASP A 656 -10.10 -23.89 -2.50
C ASP A 656 -10.80 -25.26 -2.60
N PHE A 657 -10.13 -26.24 -3.23
CA PHE A 657 -10.63 -27.59 -3.51
C PHE A 657 -9.72 -28.70 -2.91
N LEU A 658 -8.80 -28.35 -2.01
CA LEU A 658 -7.84 -29.32 -1.46
C LEU A 658 -8.48 -30.52 -0.75
N PRO A 659 -9.56 -30.37 0.05
CA PRO A 659 -10.24 -31.51 0.65
C PRO A 659 -10.71 -32.52 -0.40
N GLU A 660 -11.32 -32.03 -1.48
CA GLU A 660 -11.83 -32.85 -2.58
C GLU A 660 -10.72 -33.48 -3.41
N ILE A 661 -9.65 -32.73 -3.67
CA ILE A 661 -8.45 -33.24 -4.36
C ILE A 661 -7.83 -34.40 -3.59
N ARG A 662 -7.63 -34.24 -2.27
CA ARG A 662 -7.07 -35.30 -1.42
C ARG A 662 -7.99 -36.52 -1.34
N TYR A 663 -9.30 -36.29 -1.31
CA TYR A 663 -10.26 -37.39 -1.29
C TYR A 663 -10.29 -38.15 -2.63
N LEU A 664 -10.21 -37.43 -3.74
CA LEU A 664 -10.06 -38.00 -5.08
C LEU A 664 -8.81 -38.88 -5.15
N GLU A 665 -7.65 -38.35 -4.75
CA GLU A 665 -6.39 -39.11 -4.69
C GLU A 665 -6.52 -40.38 -3.84
N LYS A 666 -7.19 -40.28 -2.69
CA LYS A 666 -7.42 -41.43 -1.80
C LYS A 666 -8.24 -42.53 -2.48
N LEU A 667 -9.32 -42.17 -3.19
CA LEU A 667 -10.15 -43.13 -3.92
C LEU A 667 -9.36 -43.78 -5.08
N GLN A 668 -8.61 -42.98 -5.83
CA GLN A 668 -7.80 -43.47 -6.95
C GLN A 668 -6.67 -44.40 -6.49
N ASN A 669 -5.99 -44.07 -5.39
CA ASN A 669 -4.98 -44.91 -4.77
C ASN A 669 -5.55 -46.22 -4.20
N ALA A 670 -6.84 -46.24 -3.86
CA ALA A 670 -7.56 -47.45 -3.48
C ALA A 670 -8.06 -48.26 -4.70
N GLY A 671 -7.78 -47.83 -5.93
CA GLY A 671 -8.13 -48.53 -7.17
C GLY A 671 -9.54 -48.24 -7.69
N HIS A 672 -10.23 -47.23 -7.15
CA HIS A 672 -11.54 -46.82 -7.66
C HIS A 672 -11.41 -45.89 -8.86
N ASP A 673 -12.29 -46.06 -9.86
CA ASP A 673 -12.50 -45.05 -10.89
C ASP A 673 -13.22 -43.85 -10.25
N ALA A 674 -12.52 -42.73 -10.17
CA ALA A 674 -13.00 -41.55 -9.47
C ALA A 674 -12.64 -40.27 -10.21
N ARG A 675 -13.51 -39.27 -10.11
CA ARG A 675 -13.34 -37.93 -10.69
C ARG A 675 -13.75 -36.83 -9.72
N LEU A 676 -13.23 -35.63 -9.94
CA LEU A 676 -13.66 -34.41 -9.25
C LEU A 676 -14.62 -33.61 -10.15
N LEU A 677 -15.76 -33.24 -9.58
CA LEU A 677 -16.74 -32.36 -10.19
C LEU A 677 -16.87 -31.08 -9.35
N ILE A 678 -16.49 -29.94 -9.90
CA ILE A 678 -16.68 -28.64 -9.27
C ILE A 678 -17.96 -28.05 -9.83
N ILE A 679 -18.99 -27.91 -9.01
CA ILE A 679 -20.28 -27.32 -9.38
C ILE A 679 -20.35 -25.92 -8.79
N TYR A 680 -20.67 -24.94 -9.64
CA TYR A 680 -20.75 -23.53 -9.27
C TYR A 680 -22.12 -22.94 -9.59
N ARG A 681 -22.76 -22.34 -8.57
CA ARG A 681 -23.97 -21.54 -8.69
C ARG A 681 -23.68 -20.08 -8.30
N ASN A 682 -24.10 -19.15 -9.17
CA ASN A 682 -24.07 -17.72 -8.83
C ASN A 682 -25.49 -17.15 -8.75
N LEU A 683 -25.96 -16.86 -7.55
CA LEU A 683 -27.28 -16.29 -7.31
C LEU A 683 -27.42 -14.84 -7.84
N GLY A 684 -26.31 -14.12 -8.03
CA GLY A 684 -26.30 -12.77 -8.59
C GLY A 684 -26.48 -12.71 -10.11
N ILE A 685 -26.38 -13.86 -10.80
CA ILE A 685 -26.58 -13.97 -12.25
C ILE A 685 -27.70 -15.01 -12.48
N PRO A 686 -28.90 -14.59 -12.90
CA PRO A 686 -30.02 -15.49 -13.15
C PRO A 686 -29.63 -16.66 -14.06
N GLY A 687 -29.92 -17.89 -13.63
CA GLY A 687 -29.64 -19.10 -14.39
C GLY A 687 -28.17 -19.53 -14.49
N LEU A 688 -27.22 -18.85 -13.82
CA LEU A 688 -25.82 -19.27 -13.83
C LEU A 688 -25.58 -20.46 -12.89
N LEU A 689 -25.68 -21.66 -13.47
CA LEU A 689 -25.16 -22.92 -12.95
C LEU A 689 -24.13 -23.45 -13.96
N ALA A 690 -22.94 -23.79 -13.49
CA ALA A 690 -21.85 -24.29 -14.34
C ALA A 690 -21.05 -25.36 -13.60
N TYR A 691 -20.27 -26.15 -14.33
CA TYR A 691 -19.39 -27.14 -13.72
C TYR A 691 -18.06 -27.29 -14.46
N ARG A 692 -17.09 -27.91 -13.79
CA ARG A 692 -15.84 -28.40 -14.37
C ARG A 692 -15.57 -29.80 -13.84
N GLU A 693 -15.14 -30.70 -14.72
CA GLU A 693 -14.84 -32.09 -14.40
C GLU A 693 -13.36 -32.35 -14.63
N PHE A 694 -12.73 -33.04 -13.67
CA PHE A 694 -11.32 -33.42 -13.73
C PHE A 694 -11.19 -34.88 -13.34
N LYS A 695 -10.52 -35.66 -14.20
CA LYS A 695 -10.24 -37.07 -13.93
C LYS A 695 -9.01 -37.21 -13.04
N ASN A 696 -7.98 -36.40 -13.25
CA ASN A 696 -6.76 -36.45 -12.44
C ASN A 696 -6.56 -35.16 -11.63
N PRO A 697 -6.06 -35.25 -10.39
CA PRO A 697 -5.67 -34.09 -9.57
C PRO A 697 -4.74 -33.10 -10.29
N ASP A 698 -3.86 -33.60 -11.16
CA ASP A 698 -2.86 -32.81 -11.88
C ASP A 698 -3.43 -32.04 -13.08
N ASP A 699 -4.61 -32.43 -13.57
CA ASP A 699 -5.31 -31.73 -14.66
C ASP A 699 -5.99 -30.45 -14.17
N ILE A 700 -6.07 -30.26 -12.85
CA ILE A 700 -6.73 -29.12 -12.23
C ILE A 700 -5.82 -27.88 -12.38
N PRO A 701 -6.25 -26.86 -13.15
CA PRO A 701 -5.43 -25.68 -13.36
C PRO A 701 -5.28 -24.89 -12.05
N PRO A 702 -4.25 -24.02 -11.94
CA PRO A 702 -4.07 -23.18 -10.75
C PRO A 702 -5.29 -22.32 -10.42
N ASN A 703 -6.06 -21.94 -11.43
CA ASN A 703 -7.25 -21.10 -11.31
C ASN A 703 -8.38 -21.65 -12.18
N ILE A 704 -9.59 -21.71 -11.62
CA ILE A 704 -10.80 -22.15 -12.32
C ILE A 704 -11.78 -20.99 -12.39
N THR A 705 -12.14 -20.58 -13.61
CA THR A 705 -13.01 -19.42 -13.83
C THR A 705 -14.37 -19.83 -14.39
N PHE A 706 -15.42 -19.19 -13.86
CA PHE A 706 -16.79 -19.30 -14.33
C PHE A 706 -17.27 -17.92 -14.80
N ALA A 707 -17.80 -17.85 -16.02
CA ALA A 707 -18.19 -16.61 -16.67
C ALA A 707 -19.72 -16.44 -16.75
N PRO A 708 -20.25 -15.20 -16.71
CA PRO A 708 -21.68 -14.91 -16.91
C PRO A 708 -22.26 -15.52 -18.19
N SER A 709 -21.45 -15.63 -19.25
CA SER A 709 -21.83 -16.25 -20.52
C SER A 709 -22.17 -17.74 -20.44
N GLU A 710 -21.96 -18.38 -19.29
CA GLU A 710 -22.32 -19.78 -19.04
C GLU A 710 -23.74 -19.96 -18.49
N ALA A 711 -24.47 -18.86 -18.23
CA ALA A 711 -25.82 -18.91 -17.71
C ALA A 711 -26.79 -19.67 -18.64
N ASN A 712 -27.72 -20.40 -18.04
CA ASN A 712 -28.76 -21.20 -18.72
C ASN A 712 -28.20 -22.31 -19.64
N LYS A 713 -26.97 -22.78 -19.42
CA LYS A 713 -26.37 -23.89 -20.21
C LYS A 713 -26.43 -25.25 -19.53
N VAL A 714 -26.51 -25.27 -18.19
CA VAL A 714 -26.50 -26.50 -17.39
C VAL A 714 -27.74 -26.52 -16.51
N PHE A 715 -28.39 -27.68 -16.43
CA PHE A 715 -29.59 -27.90 -15.61
C PHE A 715 -29.55 -29.30 -15.01
N PHE A 716 -30.21 -29.45 -13.85
CA PHE A 716 -30.56 -30.75 -13.30
C PHE A 716 -31.90 -31.19 -13.89
N GLU A 717 -31.94 -32.37 -14.51
CA GLU A 717 -33.13 -32.89 -15.18
C GLU A 717 -33.51 -34.27 -14.65
N LYS A 718 -34.81 -34.54 -14.55
CA LYS A 718 -35.35 -35.87 -14.23
C LYS A 718 -36.41 -36.28 -15.24
N ASN A 719 -36.31 -37.49 -15.76
CA ASN A 719 -37.32 -38.06 -16.64
C ASN A 719 -38.55 -38.51 -15.83
N VAL A 720 -39.73 -38.02 -16.17
CA VAL A 720 -40.98 -38.47 -15.53
C VAL A 720 -41.45 -39.74 -16.21
N LYS A 721 -41.35 -40.90 -15.53
CA LYS A 721 -41.98 -42.14 -16.01
C LYS A 721 -43.50 -41.91 -16.02
N LYS A 722 -44.15 -42.22 -17.15
CA LYS A 722 -45.62 -42.23 -17.25
C LYS A 722 -46.16 -43.15 -16.15
N LEU A 723 -46.87 -42.59 -15.18
CA LEU A 723 -47.74 -43.39 -14.31
C LEU A 723 -48.73 -44.09 -15.27
N LYS A 724 -48.64 -45.42 -15.33
CA LYS A 724 -49.55 -46.25 -16.10
C LYS A 724 -50.88 -46.36 -15.39
#